data_AF-A0AAE0LBH0-F1
#
_entry.id   AF-A0AAE0LBH0-F1
#
_cell.length_a   1.000
_cell.length_b   1.000
_cell.length_c   1.000
_cell.angle_alpha   90.00
_cell.angle_beta   90.00
_cell.angle_gamma   90.00
#
_symmetry.space_group_name_H-M   'P 1'
#
loop_
_entity.id
_entity.type
_entity.pdbx_description
1 polymer ?
#
loop_
_entity_poly.entity_id
_entity_poly.type
_entity_poly.pdbx_seq_one_letter_code
_entity_poly.pdbx_strand_id
1 'polypeptide(L)'
;MTRSKAGKARVIAAREARSVRANELGDSATLKLPENERSEFLAANILANRQRDFDAKDRCARCWHDRCRCCCAQLPALDPALFRRDIHICLLMHACEYLAAGDDGKLLLLAFPERSSLFIHGRPGDDALLQQLVASRGGEEQCVVLFPDDSALSVDQLGPPWFSVEAAREGTGSETRTAPTDVSDDQLSLQKRMLTSERCQGADEGGDRHRSSRLTVIVVDAQWKRARMMVRHLTRKVLPAVRHIKLLTDTLSAYARKQSEPGRICTVEAVALMLSELGEVPAVTDTLVEYVRINNISARTLLWREARQLKGQEMPGGSLRVQRELRAVVKDYLRGFGGGCWLPDDEGYDAAVAEAAAGNGTSCAPRPAVALQPESTEEVAMAVQMAAEGARLGLLGPVPLCVVGGGHSASSIQSGAVMVHLRRIATVCCSSDSQTVTFGGGATLGAIAAAAAEHGLEVALGGHPGVGVGSILQGGVGRLTRLHSVSVDNIVDMVCVTASGKIAVLAADGENDNEEDAELFWGMRGAGPALAVATSITLRAHAVGGWRHARAVEPFEAAGLQRGGAELLCEKEAILRTLPPGQTVDLAVGWARGWSEVERSAEQVVVGFFAASAGDTNLSAAACQALGLPPAATFEHCKVASSLPPFNLQPKCAVASALQAAHHHTYVRQCFVEELGGAFACRAWELSVVIVAEWAGEEEEKRRENVAWADSLWEALQPVTTGLYPVDIDRFVRPASNQWEVRQAFGENLSKLCELKQHVDPRNIFQGYSAIFTVVCARYGRDLDFRIKPWVSRP
;
A
#
# COMPACT_ATOMS: atom_id res chain seq x y z
N MET A 1 33.88 4.57 -23.57
CA MET A 1 34.20 5.45 -22.42
C MET A 1 34.19 6.97 -22.72
N THR A 2 33.72 7.45 -23.88
CA THR A 2 33.80 8.89 -24.24
C THR A 2 32.45 9.62 -24.35
N ARG A 3 31.30 8.93 -24.31
CA ARG A 3 29.95 9.57 -24.35
C ARG A 3 29.42 10.08 -23.00
N SER A 4 29.93 9.60 -21.86
CA SER A 4 29.47 10.06 -20.52
C SER A 4 30.10 11.39 -20.08
N LYS A 5 31.25 11.77 -20.64
CA LYS A 5 31.91 13.05 -20.35
C LYS A 5 31.21 14.22 -21.05
N ALA A 6 30.70 14.05 -22.27
CA ALA A 6 30.00 15.12 -23.01
C ALA A 6 28.62 15.46 -22.42
N GLY A 7 27.90 14.46 -21.89
CA GLY A 7 26.62 14.66 -21.19
C GLY A 7 26.78 15.35 -19.83
N LYS A 8 27.78 14.93 -19.04
CA LYS A 8 28.15 15.64 -17.80
C LYS A 8 28.65 17.06 -18.08
N ALA A 9 29.44 17.27 -19.13
CA ALA A 9 29.89 18.60 -19.53
C ALA A 9 28.75 19.52 -19.98
N ARG A 10 27.70 19.01 -20.64
CA ARG A 10 26.51 19.82 -21.01
C ARG A 10 25.62 20.17 -19.83
N VAL A 11 25.45 19.28 -18.86
CA VAL A 11 24.67 19.55 -17.63
C VAL A 11 25.45 20.47 -16.69
N ILE A 12 26.78 20.30 -16.61
CA ILE A 12 27.68 21.23 -15.92
C ILE A 12 27.66 22.58 -16.62
N ALA A 13 27.77 22.65 -17.96
CA ALA A 13 27.71 23.91 -18.72
C ALA A 13 26.34 24.60 -18.67
N ALA A 14 25.23 23.88 -18.54
CA ALA A 14 23.89 24.48 -18.36
C ALA A 14 23.65 24.96 -16.92
N ARG A 15 24.24 24.26 -15.93
CA ARG A 15 24.23 24.65 -14.52
C ARG A 15 25.22 25.79 -14.24
N GLU A 16 26.34 25.81 -14.95
CA GLU A 16 27.29 26.91 -15.05
C GLU A 16 26.68 28.07 -15.82
N ALA A 17 25.94 27.88 -16.92
CA ALA A 17 25.24 28.98 -17.59
C ALA A 17 24.09 29.58 -16.75
N ARG A 18 23.42 28.77 -15.89
CA ARG A 18 22.47 29.28 -14.89
C ARG A 18 23.16 29.93 -13.70
N SER A 19 24.31 29.44 -13.26
CA SER A 19 25.10 30.11 -12.21
C SER A 19 25.84 31.34 -12.74
N VAL A 20 26.15 31.38 -14.04
CA VAL A 20 26.77 32.50 -14.76
C VAL A 20 25.71 33.58 -14.99
N ARG A 21 24.45 33.25 -15.33
CA ARG A 21 23.37 34.26 -15.29
C ARG A 21 23.03 34.78 -13.88
N ALA A 22 23.34 34.04 -12.83
CA ALA A 22 23.23 34.51 -11.44
C ALA A 22 24.49 35.26 -10.96
N ASN A 23 25.67 34.98 -11.53
CA ASN A 23 26.94 35.66 -11.25
C ASN A 23 27.24 36.83 -12.20
N GLU A 24 26.53 37.00 -13.31
CA GLU A 24 26.64 38.15 -14.22
C GLU A 24 25.94 39.40 -13.67
N LEU A 25 25.24 39.28 -12.52
CA LEU A 25 24.82 40.39 -11.67
C LEU A 25 25.75 40.58 -10.45
N GLY A 26 26.95 39.99 -10.48
CA GLY A 26 28.10 40.44 -9.71
C GLY A 26 28.64 41.74 -10.30
N ASP A 27 27.79 42.76 -10.38
CA ASP A 27 28.18 44.10 -10.80
C ASP A 27 29.28 44.58 -9.84
N SER A 28 30.36 45.19 -10.34
CA SER A 28 31.48 45.62 -9.48
C SER A 28 31.05 46.64 -8.40
N ALA A 29 29.81 47.16 -8.49
CA ALA A 29 29.11 47.96 -7.51
C ALA A 29 28.66 47.17 -6.26
N THR A 30 28.20 45.92 -6.38
CA THR A 30 27.68 45.14 -5.24
C THR A 30 28.78 44.77 -4.24
N LEU A 31 30.00 44.53 -4.72
CA LEU A 31 31.18 44.29 -3.89
C LEU A 31 31.66 45.54 -3.12
N LYS A 32 31.21 46.74 -3.53
CA LYS A 32 31.56 48.04 -2.89
C LYS A 32 30.58 48.46 -1.79
N LEU A 33 29.42 47.81 -1.67
CA LEU A 33 28.46 48.10 -0.60
C LEU A 33 29.02 47.64 0.77
N PRO A 34 28.62 48.29 1.89
CA PRO A 34 28.78 47.72 3.23
C PRO A 34 28.17 46.33 3.37
N GLU A 35 28.70 45.47 4.24
CA GLU A 35 28.31 44.06 4.36
C GLU A 35 26.82 43.85 4.67
N ASN A 36 26.22 44.75 5.48
CA ASN A 36 24.79 44.78 5.76
C ASN A 36 23.95 45.09 4.51
N GLU A 37 24.37 46.08 3.71
CA GLU A 37 23.67 46.49 2.49
C GLU A 37 23.78 45.45 1.36
N ARG A 38 24.87 44.66 1.34
CA ARG A 38 25.03 43.54 0.39
C ARG A 38 23.99 42.45 0.62
N SER A 39 23.76 42.08 1.88
CA SER A 39 22.81 41.02 2.23
C SER A 39 21.38 41.41 1.86
N GLU A 40 21.01 42.65 2.13
CA GLU A 40 19.69 43.20 1.78
C GLU A 40 19.51 43.31 0.27
N PHE A 41 20.52 43.81 -0.46
CA PHE A 41 20.48 43.91 -1.91
C PHE A 41 20.38 42.53 -2.59
N LEU A 42 21.13 41.53 -2.09
CA LEU A 42 21.08 40.17 -2.62
C LEU A 42 19.72 39.52 -2.34
N ALA A 43 19.19 39.66 -1.11
CA ALA A 43 17.88 39.15 -0.73
C ALA A 43 16.76 39.80 -1.56
N ALA A 44 16.78 41.12 -1.74
CA ALA A 44 15.81 41.85 -2.56
C ALA A 44 15.79 41.34 -4.01
N ASN A 45 16.95 41.12 -4.62
CA ASN A 45 17.05 40.55 -5.97
C ASN A 45 16.52 39.12 -6.05
N ILE A 46 16.86 38.27 -5.07
CA ILE A 46 16.34 36.89 -5.01
C ILE A 46 14.81 36.91 -4.87
N LEU A 47 14.27 37.76 -4.01
CA LEU A 47 12.83 37.88 -3.79
C LEU A 47 12.09 38.37 -5.03
N ALA A 48 12.60 39.40 -5.70
CA ALA A 48 12.02 39.89 -6.96
C ALA A 48 12.02 38.79 -8.05
N ASN A 49 13.08 37.97 -8.11
CA ASN A 49 13.13 36.82 -9.02
C ASN A 49 12.12 35.74 -8.64
N ARG A 50 12.00 35.40 -7.35
CA ARG A 50 11.05 34.41 -6.85
C ARG A 50 9.60 34.84 -7.08
N GLN A 51 9.29 36.11 -6.85
CA GLN A 51 7.96 36.66 -7.08
C GLN A 51 7.60 36.62 -8.57
N ARG A 52 8.50 37.06 -9.45
CA ARG A 52 8.28 36.96 -10.91
C ARG A 52 8.08 35.52 -11.37
N ASP A 53 8.88 34.58 -10.86
CA ASP A 53 8.73 33.14 -11.15
C ASP A 53 7.41 32.57 -10.63
N PHE A 54 6.92 33.09 -9.50
CA PHE A 54 5.65 32.71 -8.91
C PHE A 54 4.49 33.26 -9.72
N ASP A 55 4.48 34.55 -10.04
CA ASP A 55 3.41 35.20 -10.81
C ASP A 55 3.30 34.64 -12.24
N ALA A 56 4.45 34.26 -12.83
CA ALA A 56 4.49 33.61 -14.14
C ALA A 56 3.91 32.19 -14.16
N LYS A 57 3.71 31.56 -12.99
CA LYS A 57 3.21 30.19 -12.86
C LYS A 57 1.92 30.22 -12.07
N ASP A 58 0.79 29.82 -12.66
CA ASP A 58 -0.52 29.77 -11.97
C ASP A 58 -0.48 28.88 -10.71
N ARG A 59 -0.11 29.48 -9.59
CA ARG A 59 0.21 28.85 -8.30
C ARG A 59 -0.77 29.30 -7.23
N CYS A 60 -1.07 28.36 -6.34
CA CYS A 60 -1.82 28.61 -5.14
C CYS A 60 -1.02 29.53 -4.21
N ALA A 61 -1.61 30.66 -3.81
CA ALA A 61 -1.02 31.60 -2.86
C ALA A 61 -0.71 30.98 -1.49
N ARG A 62 -1.48 29.95 -1.09
CA ARG A 62 -1.36 29.29 0.21
C ARG A 62 -0.21 28.27 0.25
N CYS A 63 -0.29 27.22 -0.58
CA CYS A 63 0.69 26.13 -0.56
C CYS A 63 1.83 26.30 -1.56
N TRP A 64 1.82 27.36 -2.36
CA TRP A 64 2.81 27.67 -3.41
C TRP A 64 2.98 26.62 -4.51
N HIS A 65 2.18 25.55 -4.50
CA HIS A 65 2.07 24.60 -5.60
C HIS A 65 1.27 25.21 -6.75
N ASP A 66 1.49 24.74 -7.96
CA ASP A 66 0.61 25.07 -9.09
C ASP A 66 -0.86 24.70 -8.76
N ARG A 67 -1.85 25.42 -9.29
CA ARG A 67 -3.27 25.22 -8.92
C ARG A 67 -3.75 23.77 -9.04
N CYS A 68 -3.31 23.02 -10.05
CA CYS A 68 -3.70 21.61 -10.22
C CYS A 68 -3.01 20.63 -9.24
N ARG A 69 -2.13 21.15 -8.37
CA ARG A 69 -1.36 20.44 -7.34
C ARG A 69 -1.55 21.08 -5.97
N CYS A 70 -2.56 21.94 -5.84
CA CYS A 70 -2.92 22.53 -4.58
C CYS A 70 -3.23 21.42 -3.58
N CYS A 71 -2.43 21.31 -2.52
CA CYS A 71 -2.70 20.38 -1.44
C CYS A 71 -3.69 20.93 -0.41
N CYS A 72 -4.05 22.22 -0.46
CA CYS A 72 -4.77 22.88 0.63
C CYS A 72 -6.10 22.21 0.99
N ALA A 73 -6.80 21.61 0.02
CA ALA A 73 -8.05 20.90 0.26
C ALA A 73 -7.88 19.52 0.90
N GLN A 74 -6.66 18.95 0.85
CA GLN A 74 -6.33 17.66 1.44
C GLN A 74 -5.73 17.81 2.85
N LEU A 75 -5.27 19.01 3.22
CA LEU A 75 -4.69 19.25 4.54
C LEU A 75 -5.81 19.19 5.59
N PRO A 76 -5.72 18.30 6.60
CA PRO A 76 -6.71 18.22 7.66
C PRO A 76 -6.72 19.51 8.49
N ALA A 77 -7.87 19.95 8.99
CA ALA A 77 -7.93 21.15 9.82
C ALA A 77 -7.29 20.88 11.19
N LEU A 78 -6.44 21.80 11.66
CA LEU A 78 -5.87 21.73 13.00
C LEU A 78 -6.68 22.63 13.94
N ASP A 79 -7.39 22.02 14.89
CA ASP A 79 -8.24 22.74 15.83
C ASP A 79 -7.37 23.56 16.83
N PRO A 80 -7.50 24.90 16.87
CA PRO A 80 -6.79 25.74 17.83
C PRO A 80 -7.06 25.39 19.30
N ALA A 81 -8.17 24.72 19.61
CA ALA A 81 -8.51 24.27 20.97
C ALA A 81 -7.64 23.10 21.46
N LEU A 82 -6.94 22.40 20.56
CA LEU A 82 -6.04 21.29 20.94
C LEU A 82 -4.73 21.78 21.59
N PHE A 83 -4.42 23.08 21.47
CA PHE A 83 -3.20 23.65 22.04
C PHE A 83 -3.38 23.98 23.51
N ARG A 84 -2.54 23.39 24.35
CA ARG A 84 -2.49 23.70 25.79
C ARG A 84 -1.84 25.06 26.06
N ARG A 85 -1.01 25.55 25.13
CA ARG A 85 -0.21 26.78 25.27
C ARG A 85 -0.48 27.83 24.21
N ASP A 86 -0.24 29.09 24.56
CA ASP A 86 -0.24 30.22 23.62
C ASP A 86 1.12 30.31 22.91
N ILE A 87 1.29 29.43 21.92
CA ILE A 87 2.49 29.33 21.08
C ILE A 87 2.31 30.16 19.81
N HIS A 88 3.31 30.99 19.48
CA HIS A 88 3.40 31.72 18.22
C HIS A 88 4.66 31.35 17.46
N ILE A 89 4.52 30.93 16.20
CA ILE A 89 5.61 30.47 15.35
C ILE A 89 6.10 31.60 14.45
N CYS A 90 7.32 32.07 14.68
CA CYS A 90 8.02 32.98 13.78
C CYS A 90 8.87 32.17 12.79
N LEU A 91 8.35 31.95 11.59
CA LEU A 91 9.08 31.28 10.52
C LEU A 91 10.09 32.26 9.90
N LEU A 92 11.37 32.14 10.27
CA LEU A 92 12.47 32.91 9.71
C LEU A 92 13.08 32.14 8.53
N MET A 93 12.67 32.50 7.33
CA MET A 93 13.01 31.81 6.09
C MET A 93 14.13 32.52 5.33
N HIS A 94 15.04 31.77 4.71
CA HIS A 94 16.00 32.37 3.79
C HIS A 94 15.31 32.78 2.48
N ALA A 95 15.69 33.92 1.89
CA ALA A 95 15.10 34.42 0.63
C ALA A 95 15.09 33.40 -0.53
N CYS A 96 16.00 32.42 -0.51
CA CYS A 96 16.02 31.34 -1.51
C CYS A 96 14.88 30.33 -1.36
N GLU A 97 14.36 30.11 -0.17
CA GLU A 97 13.29 29.13 0.08
C GLU A 97 11.89 29.74 -0.13
N TYR A 98 11.80 31.08 -0.06
CA TYR A 98 10.56 31.83 -0.31
C TYR A 98 9.91 31.49 -1.68
N LEU A 99 8.60 31.19 -1.64
CA LEU A 99 7.77 30.78 -2.78
C LEU A 99 8.22 29.48 -3.48
N ALA A 100 9.03 28.66 -2.83
CA ALA A 100 9.38 27.35 -3.33
C ALA A 100 8.23 26.34 -3.07
N ALA A 101 7.66 25.79 -4.14
CA ALA A 101 6.62 24.76 -4.06
C ALA A 101 7.05 23.50 -3.28
N GLY A 102 8.35 23.20 -3.24
CA GLY A 102 8.85 22.09 -2.43
C GLY A 102 8.97 22.40 -0.95
N ASP A 103 9.06 23.66 -0.55
CA ASP A 103 9.38 24.04 0.82
C ASP A 103 8.35 23.49 1.83
N ASP A 104 8.82 22.98 2.96
CA ASP A 104 7.99 22.44 4.03
C ASP A 104 7.75 23.47 5.15
N GLY A 105 8.65 24.44 5.34
CA GLY A 105 8.47 25.51 6.32
C GLY A 105 7.15 26.26 6.14
N LYS A 106 6.76 26.52 4.89
CA LYS A 106 5.45 27.14 4.56
C LYS A 106 4.23 26.42 5.13
N LEU A 107 4.33 25.12 5.42
CA LEU A 107 3.21 24.34 5.95
C LEU A 107 2.85 24.78 7.37
N LEU A 108 3.81 25.33 8.12
CA LEU A 108 3.55 25.96 9.41
C LEU A 108 2.61 27.16 9.26
N LEU A 109 2.70 27.92 8.15
CA LEU A 109 1.76 29.01 7.87
C LEU A 109 0.34 28.51 7.59
N LEU A 110 0.20 27.28 7.10
CA LEU A 110 -1.10 26.65 6.83
C LEU A 110 -1.67 25.95 8.05
N ALA A 111 -0.81 25.37 8.89
CA ALA A 111 -1.21 24.72 10.14
C ALA A 111 -1.56 25.76 11.22
N PHE A 112 -0.92 26.94 11.19
CA PHE A 112 -1.04 27.97 12.22
C PHE A 112 -1.36 29.36 11.63
N PRO A 113 -2.46 29.53 10.87
CA PRO A 113 -2.71 30.78 10.14
C PRO A 113 -2.80 32.03 11.04
N GLU A 114 -3.31 31.89 12.25
CA GLU A 114 -3.44 32.99 13.23
C GLU A 114 -2.29 33.04 14.25
N ARG A 115 -1.47 31.99 14.30
CA ARG A 115 -0.41 31.79 15.30
C ARG A 115 0.97 31.62 14.66
N SER A 116 1.12 32.09 13.43
CA SER A 116 2.41 32.10 12.75
C SER A 116 2.64 33.39 12.00
N SER A 117 3.91 33.71 11.78
CA SER A 117 4.32 34.89 11.03
C SER A 117 5.58 34.57 10.23
N LEU A 118 5.60 35.00 8.97
CA LEU A 118 6.71 34.79 8.05
C LEU A 118 7.63 36.01 8.04
N PHE A 119 8.91 35.76 8.27
CA PHE A 119 10.00 36.72 8.15
C PHE A 119 11.03 36.18 7.15
N ILE A 120 11.56 37.05 6.31
CA ILE A 120 12.56 36.73 5.30
C ILE A 120 13.86 37.41 5.68
N HIS A 121 14.91 36.59 5.86
CA HIS A 121 16.24 37.11 6.14
C HIS A 121 16.75 38.00 4.99
N GLY A 122 17.13 39.25 5.33
CA GLY A 122 17.62 40.26 4.41
C GLY A 122 16.52 41.05 3.68
N ARG A 123 15.22 40.81 3.94
CA ARG A 123 14.17 41.70 3.46
C ARG A 123 14.15 42.99 4.30
N PRO A 124 14.26 44.19 3.69
CA PRO A 124 14.24 45.43 4.45
C PRO A 124 13.00 45.53 5.36
N GLY A 125 13.21 45.80 6.64
CA GLY A 125 12.15 45.97 7.65
C GLY A 125 11.77 44.70 8.43
N ASP A 126 12.11 43.50 7.95
CA ASP A 126 11.70 42.25 8.63
C ASP A 126 12.36 42.04 9.98
N ASP A 127 13.63 42.45 10.12
CA ASP A 127 14.34 42.37 11.41
C ASP A 127 13.63 43.24 12.47
N ALA A 128 13.20 44.45 12.11
CA ALA A 128 12.48 45.36 13.00
C ALA A 128 11.08 44.84 13.35
N LEU A 129 10.39 44.24 12.37
CA LEU A 129 9.07 43.61 12.61
C LEU A 129 9.19 42.39 13.52
N LEU A 130 10.24 41.58 13.35
CA LEU A 130 10.51 40.44 14.22
C LEU A 130 10.78 40.89 15.66
N GLN A 131 11.62 41.92 15.84
CA GLN A 131 11.87 42.54 17.14
C GLN A 131 10.58 43.06 17.79
N GLN A 132 9.75 43.76 17.03
CA GLN A 132 8.48 44.31 17.51
C GLN A 132 7.52 43.21 17.95
N LEU A 133 7.41 42.12 17.17
CA LEU A 133 6.55 40.99 17.52
C LEU A 133 7.05 40.31 18.81
N VAL A 134 8.34 40.03 18.91
CA VAL A 134 8.94 39.43 20.11
C VAL A 134 8.73 40.33 21.32
N ALA A 135 8.96 41.63 21.20
CA ALA A 135 8.70 42.60 22.28
C ALA A 135 7.23 42.59 22.73
N SER A 136 6.28 42.53 21.79
CA SER A 136 4.84 42.48 22.11
C SER A 136 4.40 41.20 22.85
N ARG A 137 5.20 40.12 22.75
CA ARG A 137 4.89 38.79 23.29
C ARG A 137 5.72 38.40 24.51
N GLY A 138 6.24 39.37 25.25
CA GLY A 138 7.00 39.14 26.49
C GLY A 138 8.51 39.21 26.33
N GLY A 139 9.00 39.69 25.17
CA GLY A 139 10.42 39.93 24.93
C GLY A 139 11.22 38.65 24.71
N GLU A 140 12.54 38.80 24.68
CA GLU A 140 13.47 37.70 24.40
C GLU A 140 13.46 36.61 25.48
N GLU A 141 13.04 36.95 26.70
CA GLU A 141 12.84 35.97 27.78
C GLU A 141 11.71 34.98 27.48
N GLN A 142 10.72 35.42 26.69
CA GLN A 142 9.59 34.62 26.21
C GLN A 142 9.77 34.17 24.74
N CYS A 143 11.01 34.21 24.24
CA CYS A 143 11.34 33.76 22.88
C CYS A 143 12.45 32.72 22.87
N VAL A 144 12.31 31.73 21.99
CA VAL A 144 13.30 30.67 21.76
C VAL A 144 13.54 30.47 20.27
N VAL A 145 14.76 30.12 19.90
CA VAL A 145 15.15 29.75 18.54
C VAL A 145 15.33 28.24 18.47
N LEU A 146 14.64 27.60 17.54
CA LEU A 146 14.81 26.18 17.27
C LEU A 146 16.04 25.97 16.39
N PHE A 147 17.20 25.84 17.01
CA PHE A 147 18.47 25.66 16.31
C PHE A 147 19.52 24.99 17.21
N PRO A 148 20.12 23.86 16.81
CA PRO A 148 21.10 23.14 17.63
C PRO A 148 22.49 23.77 17.46
N ASP A 149 22.80 24.78 18.29
CA ASP A 149 24.17 25.30 18.46
C ASP A 149 24.78 24.87 19.81
N ASP A 150 26.06 25.22 20.03
CA ASP A 150 26.83 24.79 21.21
C ASP A 150 26.27 25.37 22.52
N SER A 151 25.44 26.41 22.45
CA SER A 151 24.77 27.06 23.59
C SER A 151 23.31 26.62 23.76
N ALA A 152 22.83 25.72 22.90
CA ALA A 152 21.43 25.32 22.88
C ALA A 152 21.08 24.41 24.06
N LEU A 153 19.98 24.75 24.72
CA LEU A 153 19.38 24.00 25.82
C LEU A 153 18.53 22.85 25.25
N SER A 154 18.40 21.75 25.98
CA SER A 154 17.30 20.81 25.70
C SER A 154 15.96 21.37 26.17
N VAL A 155 14.84 20.83 25.69
CA VAL A 155 13.51 21.34 26.06
C VAL A 155 13.29 21.29 27.57
N ASP A 156 13.72 20.23 28.25
CA ASP A 156 13.65 20.08 29.71
C ASP A 156 14.47 21.12 30.49
N GLN A 157 15.52 21.69 29.88
CA GLN A 157 16.41 22.66 30.52
C GLN A 157 15.87 24.11 30.51
N LEU A 158 14.74 24.38 29.84
CA LEU A 158 14.20 25.75 29.75
C LEU A 158 13.66 26.29 31.09
N GLY A 159 13.21 25.42 32.00
CA GLY A 159 12.67 25.77 33.34
C GLY A 159 11.35 26.56 33.34
N PRO A 160 10.81 26.98 34.49
CA PRO A 160 9.67 27.91 34.55
C PRO A 160 10.02 29.30 33.98
N PRO A 161 9.08 30.04 33.35
CA PRO A 161 7.62 29.84 33.34
C PRO A 161 7.11 28.85 32.27
N TRP A 162 8.00 28.17 31.55
CA TRP A 162 7.65 27.32 30.41
C TRP A 162 7.05 25.95 30.80
N PHE A 163 7.28 25.53 32.05
CA PHE A 163 6.76 24.32 32.68
C PHE A 163 6.08 24.65 34.01
N SER A 164 4.77 24.95 34.02
CA SER A 164 3.96 24.78 35.23
C SER A 164 3.04 23.57 35.04
N VAL A 165 3.24 22.52 35.83
CA VAL A 165 2.65 21.18 35.65
C VAL A 165 1.22 21.05 36.19
N GLU A 166 0.56 22.12 36.62
CA GLU A 166 -0.71 22.03 37.35
C GLU A 166 -1.89 22.53 36.51
N ALA A 167 -2.50 21.67 35.67
CA ALA A 167 -3.93 21.70 35.27
C ALA A 167 -4.26 20.73 34.11
N ALA A 168 -4.10 19.42 34.29
CA ALA A 168 -4.58 18.44 33.32
C ALA A 168 -5.46 17.37 33.99
N ARG A 169 -6.53 17.79 34.67
CA ARG A 169 -7.68 16.94 34.96
C ARG A 169 -8.95 17.81 34.89
N GLU A 170 -9.95 17.27 34.18
CA GLU A 170 -11.36 17.69 34.09
C GLU A 170 -11.74 18.67 32.96
N GLY A 171 -12.68 18.23 32.12
CA GLY A 171 -13.35 19.11 31.15
C GLY A 171 -13.94 18.46 29.90
N THR A 172 -14.68 17.36 30.03
CA THR A 172 -15.58 16.86 28.96
C THR A 172 -16.75 17.82 28.75
N GLY A 173 -17.00 18.28 27.52
CA GLY A 173 -18.18 19.08 27.19
C GLY A 173 -18.33 19.37 25.70
N SER A 174 -19.25 18.66 25.06
CA SER A 174 -19.72 18.83 23.69
C SER A 174 -20.45 20.16 23.50
N GLU A 175 -20.21 20.88 22.40
CA GLU A 175 -21.26 21.67 21.74
C GLU A 175 -20.91 21.99 20.27
N THR A 176 -21.84 21.62 19.39
CA THR A 176 -21.84 21.81 17.94
C THR A 176 -22.04 23.28 17.54
N ARG A 177 -21.30 23.77 16.53
CA ARG A 177 -21.72 24.97 15.80
C ARG A 177 -21.24 25.01 14.34
N THR A 178 -22.14 25.49 13.50
CA THR A 178 -22.15 25.50 12.03
C THR A 178 -21.16 26.47 11.38
N ALA A 179 -20.67 26.09 10.21
CA ALA A 179 -19.71 26.82 9.39
C ALA A 179 -20.30 28.05 8.66
N PRO A 180 -19.54 29.14 8.49
CA PRO A 180 -19.77 30.11 7.43
C PRO A 180 -18.79 29.92 6.26
N THR A 181 -19.35 30.02 5.06
CA THR A 181 -18.69 30.00 3.74
C THR A 181 -18.05 31.35 3.38
N ASP A 182 -17.09 31.25 2.45
CA ASP A 182 -16.43 32.28 1.63
C ASP A 182 -15.41 33.24 2.27
N VAL A 183 -14.17 33.13 1.77
CA VAL A 183 -13.08 34.10 1.98
C VAL A 183 -12.45 34.42 0.62
N SER A 184 -12.56 35.67 0.21
CA SER A 184 -11.90 36.26 -0.96
C SER A 184 -10.45 36.66 -0.69
N ASP A 185 -9.66 36.74 -1.76
CA ASP A 185 -8.26 37.14 -1.84
C ASP A 185 -7.94 38.49 -1.14
N ASP A 186 -7.04 38.50 -0.15
CA ASP A 186 -5.97 39.51 0.03
C ASP A 186 -5.13 39.26 1.31
N GLN A 187 -3.98 38.58 1.18
CA GLN A 187 -3.05 38.35 2.31
C GLN A 187 -2.00 39.47 2.52
N LEU A 188 -1.92 40.48 1.65
CA LEU A 188 -1.00 41.62 1.85
C LEU A 188 -1.55 42.73 2.77
N SER A 189 -2.83 42.69 3.16
CA SER A 189 -3.47 43.73 3.99
C SER A 189 -3.51 43.41 5.49
N LEU A 190 -3.23 42.16 5.89
CA LEU A 190 -3.32 41.69 7.27
C LEU A 190 -2.13 42.11 8.15
N GLN A 191 -0.91 42.20 7.60
CA GLN A 191 0.27 42.66 8.35
C GLN A 191 0.14 44.11 8.85
N LYS A 192 -0.66 44.95 8.18
CA LYS A 192 -0.94 46.33 8.63
C LYS A 192 -2.07 46.43 9.64
N ARG A 193 -3.02 45.49 9.66
CA ARG A 193 -4.19 45.56 10.57
C ARG A 193 -3.90 45.14 12.00
N MET A 194 -2.86 44.34 12.26
CA MET A 194 -2.45 44.00 13.63
C MET A 194 -1.71 45.13 14.37
N LEU A 195 -1.28 46.17 13.66
CA LEU A 195 -0.48 47.28 14.23
C LEU A 195 -1.32 48.53 14.57
N THR A 196 -2.62 48.54 14.28
CA THR A 196 -3.53 49.66 14.61
C THR A 196 -4.87 49.16 15.14
N SER A 197 -4.94 48.81 16.42
CA SER A 197 -6.23 48.82 17.14
C SER A 197 -6.10 49.71 18.37
N GLU A 198 -6.59 50.95 18.21
CA GLU A 198 -6.88 51.84 19.33
C GLU A 198 -8.16 51.40 20.04
N ARG A 199 -8.10 51.39 21.38
CA ARG A 199 -9.17 51.50 22.37
C ARG A 199 -10.32 50.47 22.33
N CYS A 200 -10.27 49.56 23.31
CA CYS A 200 -11.41 49.29 24.19
C CYS A 200 -10.95 49.47 25.64
N GLN A 201 -11.21 50.65 26.21
CA GLN A 201 -11.20 50.88 27.65
C GLN A 201 -12.63 50.64 28.17
N GLY A 202 -12.78 49.77 29.17
CA GLY A 202 -14.00 49.70 29.98
C GLY A 202 -14.24 48.35 30.66
N ALA A 203 -14.28 48.40 32.00
CA ALA A 203 -14.79 47.43 32.96
C ALA A 203 -13.86 46.27 33.41
N ASP A 204 -13.13 46.55 34.50
CA ASP A 204 -12.77 45.58 35.54
C ASP A 204 -14.04 44.89 36.09
N GLU A 205 -13.94 43.59 36.39
CA GLU A 205 -14.15 43.05 37.74
C GLU A 205 -13.95 41.52 37.77
N GLY A 206 -13.00 41.06 38.61
CA GLY A 206 -13.03 39.78 39.31
C GLY A 206 -12.82 38.48 38.52
N GLY A 207 -11.58 37.98 38.47
CA GLY A 207 -11.31 36.59 38.12
C GLY A 207 -9.84 36.32 37.86
N ASP A 208 -9.13 35.85 38.90
CA ASP A 208 -7.75 35.38 38.83
C ASP A 208 -7.63 34.22 37.85
N ARG A 209 -7.30 34.53 36.59
CA ARG A 209 -7.01 33.56 35.54
C ARG A 209 -5.50 33.49 35.36
N HIS A 210 -4.95 32.32 35.63
CA HIS A 210 -3.58 31.92 35.38
C HIS A 210 -2.98 32.62 34.14
N ARG A 211 -1.86 33.33 34.35
CA ARG A 211 -1.01 33.83 33.26
C ARG A 211 -0.51 32.64 32.44
N SER A 212 -1.21 32.29 31.36
CA SER A 212 -0.68 31.40 30.33
C SER A 212 0.59 32.06 29.76
N SER A 213 1.74 31.42 29.94
CA SER A 213 3.04 31.91 29.44
C SER A 213 3.02 31.92 27.92
N ARG A 214 3.05 33.12 27.32
CA ARG A 214 3.12 33.29 25.86
C ARG A 214 4.49 32.82 25.38
N LEU A 215 4.54 31.85 24.48
CA LEU A 215 5.81 31.34 23.93
C LEU A 215 5.94 31.75 22.47
N THR A 216 7.03 32.44 22.14
CA THR A 216 7.40 32.73 20.75
C THR A 216 8.52 31.82 20.30
N VAL A 217 8.28 31.02 19.27
CA VAL A 217 9.25 30.07 18.71
C VAL A 217 9.71 30.56 17.35
N ILE A 218 11.01 30.88 17.22
CA ILE A 218 11.64 31.20 15.95
C ILE A 218 12.14 29.91 15.32
N VAL A 219 11.57 29.57 14.16
CA VAL A 219 11.96 28.40 13.37
C VAL A 219 12.77 28.88 12.18
N VAL A 220 14.01 28.41 12.06
CA VAL A 220 14.93 28.84 11.00
C VAL A 220 14.84 27.88 9.82
N ASP A 221 14.33 28.38 8.70
CA ASP A 221 14.11 27.59 7.50
C ASP A 221 15.12 27.94 6.40
N ALA A 222 16.16 27.09 6.28
CA ALA A 222 17.20 27.20 5.28
C ALA A 222 18.08 25.95 5.22
N GLN A 223 18.88 25.82 4.15
CA GLN A 223 20.01 24.90 4.15
C GLN A 223 21.02 25.23 5.27
N TRP A 224 21.61 24.20 5.89
CA TRP A 224 22.46 24.31 7.10
C TRP A 224 23.47 25.47 7.10
N LYS A 225 24.26 25.64 6.02
CA LYS A 225 25.24 26.73 5.92
C LYS A 225 24.60 28.13 6.01
N ARG A 226 23.41 28.29 5.41
CA ARG A 226 22.63 29.53 5.44
C ARG A 226 21.91 29.72 6.77
N ALA A 227 21.35 28.65 7.32
CA ALA A 227 20.72 28.68 8.65
C ALA A 227 21.72 29.17 9.72
N ARG A 228 22.95 28.65 9.74
CA ARG A 228 24.02 29.12 10.64
C ARG A 228 24.33 30.61 10.49
N MET A 229 24.30 31.13 9.27
CA MET A 229 24.53 32.55 9.00
C MET A 229 23.36 33.41 9.51
N MET A 230 22.13 32.99 9.22
CA MET A 230 20.91 33.66 9.68
C MET A 230 20.85 33.72 11.20
N VAL A 231 21.14 32.61 11.87
CA VAL A 231 21.19 32.51 13.33
C VAL A 231 22.26 33.43 13.91
N ARG A 232 23.47 33.46 13.33
CA ARG A 232 24.51 34.41 13.77
C ARG A 232 24.09 35.87 13.63
N HIS A 233 23.36 36.22 12.57
CA HIS A 233 22.82 37.56 12.39
C HIS A 233 21.75 37.86 13.44
N LEU A 234 20.80 36.94 13.62
CA LEU A 234 19.74 37.02 14.62
C LEU A 234 20.31 37.29 16.01
N THR A 235 21.22 36.45 16.50
CA THR A 235 21.81 36.56 17.85
C THR A 235 22.78 37.74 18.00
N ARG A 236 23.33 38.33 16.92
CA ARG A 236 24.27 39.45 17.04
C ARG A 236 23.62 40.81 16.89
N LYS A 237 22.54 40.90 16.11
CA LYS A 237 22.00 42.18 15.64
C LYS A 237 20.52 42.36 15.91
N VAL A 238 19.76 41.28 16.03
CA VAL A 238 18.30 41.35 16.08
C VAL A 238 17.79 41.01 17.48
N LEU A 239 18.16 39.86 18.03
CA LEU A 239 17.74 39.37 19.34
C LEU A 239 18.96 38.79 20.10
N PRO A 240 19.76 39.62 20.78
CA PRO A 240 21.02 39.19 21.39
C PRO A 240 20.91 38.34 22.66
N ALA A 241 19.76 38.33 23.32
CA ALA A 241 19.47 37.57 24.54
C ALA A 241 18.60 36.32 24.28
N VAL A 242 18.21 36.04 23.03
CA VAL A 242 17.35 34.91 22.69
C VAL A 242 18.04 33.56 22.97
N ARG A 243 17.28 32.64 23.57
CA ARG A 243 17.77 31.29 23.89
C ARG A 243 17.58 30.33 22.72
N HIS A 244 18.46 29.34 22.62
CA HIS A 244 18.41 28.32 21.57
C HIS A 244 17.99 26.99 22.18
N ILE A 245 17.20 26.23 21.43
CA ILE A 245 16.76 24.89 21.80
C ILE A 245 17.34 23.89 20.80
N LYS A 246 17.92 22.81 21.33
CA LYS A 246 18.22 21.60 20.56
C LYS A 246 17.16 20.54 20.85
N LEU A 247 16.81 19.79 19.82
CA LEU A 247 15.96 18.62 19.92
C LEU A 247 16.84 17.37 19.97
N LEU A 248 16.37 16.33 20.66
CA LEU A 248 17.04 15.04 20.69
C LEU A 248 16.47 14.16 19.58
N THR A 249 17.27 13.92 18.55
CA THR A 249 16.89 13.05 17.43
C THR A 249 18.00 12.04 17.12
N ASP A 250 17.73 10.76 17.38
CA ASP A 250 18.59 9.62 17.03
C ASP A 250 18.14 8.91 15.74
N THR A 251 16.99 9.31 15.19
CA THR A 251 16.38 8.72 14.00
C THR A 251 16.63 9.53 12.72
N LEU A 252 16.49 8.85 11.58
CA LEU A 252 16.37 9.48 10.26
C LEU A 252 14.90 9.86 10.05
N SER A 253 14.65 11.09 9.59
CA SER A 253 13.28 11.51 9.29
C SER A 253 12.77 10.82 8.01
N ALA A 254 11.67 10.08 8.12
CA ALA A 254 11.06 9.35 7.01
C ALA A 254 10.51 10.27 5.91
N TYR A 255 10.35 11.57 6.19
CA TYR A 255 9.67 12.53 5.31
C TYR A 255 10.64 13.52 4.63
N ALA A 256 11.92 13.54 4.98
CA ALA A 256 12.89 14.40 4.31
C ALA A 256 13.31 13.85 2.93
N ARG A 257 13.29 14.71 1.91
CA ARG A 257 13.60 14.32 0.52
C ARG A 257 15.07 13.95 0.26
N LYS A 258 16.00 14.37 1.14
CA LYS A 258 17.44 14.10 1.05
C LYS A 258 18.04 14.10 2.46
N GLN A 259 18.49 12.94 2.92
CA GLN A 259 19.27 12.79 4.15
C GLN A 259 20.57 12.05 3.89
N SER A 260 21.59 12.40 4.66
CA SER A 260 22.91 11.79 4.61
C SER A 260 23.42 11.37 5.99
N GLU A 261 22.77 11.83 7.07
CA GLU A 261 23.23 11.67 8.45
C GLU A 261 22.02 11.62 9.41
N PRO A 262 22.02 10.76 10.45
CA PRO A 262 21.05 10.76 11.54
C PRO A 262 20.95 12.12 12.25
N GLY A 263 19.78 12.44 12.81
CA GLY A 263 19.54 13.69 13.55
C GLY A 263 19.12 14.89 12.70
N ARG A 264 19.01 14.73 11.37
CA ARG A 264 18.58 15.78 10.44
C ARG A 264 17.12 15.64 10.04
N ILE A 265 16.25 16.36 10.72
CA ILE A 265 14.79 16.41 10.50
C ILE A 265 14.38 17.63 9.63
N CYS A 266 13.18 17.61 9.06
CA CYS A 266 12.62 18.74 8.31
C CYS A 266 12.05 19.85 9.24
N THR A 267 11.72 21.00 8.68
CA THR A 267 11.33 22.20 9.44
C THR A 267 10.05 21.97 10.25
N VAL A 268 9.07 21.28 9.65
CA VAL A 268 7.80 20.95 10.33
C VAL A 268 7.98 19.86 11.38
N GLU A 269 8.79 18.84 11.09
CA GLU A 269 9.10 17.78 12.06
C GLU A 269 9.81 18.33 13.29
N ALA A 270 10.69 19.33 13.11
CA ALA A 270 11.33 19.99 14.24
C ALA A 270 10.31 20.67 15.15
N VAL A 271 9.29 21.33 14.58
CA VAL A 271 8.20 21.90 15.37
C VAL A 271 7.37 20.79 16.02
N ALA A 272 7.01 19.72 15.30
CA ALA A 272 6.21 18.63 15.85
C ALA A 272 6.92 17.93 17.03
N LEU A 273 8.21 17.67 16.92
CA LEU A 273 9.02 17.09 18.01
C LEU A 273 9.12 18.03 19.20
N MET A 274 9.37 19.33 18.97
CA MET A 274 9.37 20.32 20.06
C MET A 274 8.01 20.36 20.78
N LEU A 275 6.90 20.37 20.05
CA LEU A 275 5.56 20.37 20.65
C LEU A 275 5.29 19.09 21.46
N SER A 276 5.77 17.95 20.97
CA SER A 276 5.74 16.67 21.69
C SER A 276 6.54 16.74 22.99
N GLU A 277 7.79 17.23 22.95
CA GLU A 277 8.65 17.39 24.13
C GLU A 277 8.08 18.41 25.13
N LEU A 278 7.33 19.41 24.66
CA LEU A 278 6.57 20.35 25.51
C LEU A 278 5.29 19.71 26.09
N GLY A 279 4.89 18.51 25.67
CA GLY A 279 3.71 17.81 26.16
C GLY A 279 2.39 18.36 25.59
N GLU A 280 2.39 18.84 24.35
CA GLU A 280 1.16 19.06 23.58
C GLU A 280 0.47 17.73 23.22
N VAL A 281 -0.77 17.80 22.74
CA VAL A 281 -1.58 16.61 22.43
C VAL A 281 -1.01 15.89 21.20
N PRO A 282 -0.85 14.54 21.21
CA PRO A 282 -0.32 13.78 20.06
C PRO A 282 -1.03 14.04 18.73
N ALA A 283 -2.36 14.25 18.76
CA ALA A 283 -3.14 14.59 17.57
C ALA A 283 -2.61 15.84 16.82
N VAL A 284 -2.03 16.82 17.54
CA VAL A 284 -1.42 18.01 16.94
C VAL A 284 -0.15 17.64 16.17
N THR A 285 0.70 16.82 16.78
CA THR A 285 1.97 16.41 16.18
C THR A 285 1.77 15.48 14.99
N ASP A 286 0.82 14.54 15.08
CA ASP A 286 0.49 13.61 14.01
C ASP A 286 -0.09 14.33 12.80
N THR A 287 -0.94 15.34 13.05
CA THR A 287 -1.49 16.21 12.00
C THR A 287 -0.39 16.98 11.26
N LEU A 288 0.61 17.53 11.98
CA LEU A 288 1.74 18.21 11.35
C LEU A 288 2.60 17.27 10.49
N VAL A 289 2.79 16.02 10.93
CA VAL A 289 3.49 15.01 10.14
C VAL A 289 2.72 14.68 8.85
N GLU A 290 1.39 14.57 8.92
CA GLU A 290 0.55 14.31 7.75
C GLU A 290 0.58 15.46 6.74
N TYR A 291 0.70 16.71 7.20
CA TYR A 291 0.90 17.87 6.30
C TYR A 291 2.16 17.71 5.44
N VAL A 292 3.26 17.24 6.02
CA VAL A 292 4.52 17.00 5.30
C VAL A 292 4.33 15.90 4.25
N ARG A 293 3.63 14.82 4.62
CA ARG A 293 3.31 13.71 3.70
C ARG A 293 2.53 14.21 2.47
N ILE A 294 1.44 14.95 2.69
CA ILE A 294 0.58 15.51 1.62
C ILE A 294 1.36 16.49 0.73
N ASN A 295 2.18 17.37 1.33
CA ASN A 295 3.01 18.32 0.59
C ASN A 295 4.04 17.62 -0.29
N ASN A 296 4.68 16.57 0.21
CA ASN A 296 5.66 15.78 -0.53
C ASN A 296 5.03 15.06 -1.72
N ILE A 297 3.83 14.48 -1.54
CA ILE A 297 3.05 13.90 -2.64
C ILE A 297 2.81 14.96 -3.73
N SER A 298 2.34 16.14 -3.32
CA SER A 298 2.02 17.25 -4.25
C SER A 298 3.25 17.84 -4.96
N ALA A 299 4.40 17.87 -4.27
CA ALA A 299 5.66 18.36 -4.80
C ALA A 299 6.25 17.44 -5.88
N ARG A 300 6.06 16.11 -5.76
CA ARG A 300 6.60 15.10 -6.69
C ARG A 300 5.87 15.05 -8.04
N THR A 301 4.68 15.64 -8.17
CA THR A 301 3.89 15.68 -9.42
C THR A 301 4.44 16.63 -10.51
N LEU A 302 5.57 17.32 -10.27
CA LEU A 302 6.08 18.42 -11.12
C LEU A 302 6.52 17.99 -12.53
N LEU A 303 7.08 16.80 -12.68
CA LEU A 303 7.59 16.33 -13.98
C LEU A 303 6.45 15.85 -14.91
N TRP A 304 5.25 15.59 -14.39
CA TRP A 304 4.13 15.03 -15.16
C TRP A 304 3.34 16.06 -15.98
N ARG A 305 3.41 17.35 -15.65
CA ARG A 305 2.79 18.42 -16.48
C ARG A 305 3.49 18.54 -17.84
N GLU A 306 4.82 18.37 -17.87
CA GLU A 306 5.60 18.30 -19.11
C GLU A 306 5.22 17.05 -19.92
N ALA A 307 5.05 15.89 -19.26
CA ALA A 307 4.54 14.67 -19.90
C ALA A 307 3.10 14.80 -20.43
N ARG A 308 2.21 15.52 -19.72
CA ARG A 308 0.80 15.73 -20.11
C ARG A 308 0.65 16.73 -21.25
N GLN A 309 1.49 17.78 -21.31
CA GLN A 309 1.56 18.68 -22.47
C GLN A 309 1.98 17.95 -23.75
N LEU A 310 2.80 16.90 -23.63
CA LEU A 310 3.24 16.08 -24.77
C LEU A 310 2.16 15.09 -25.26
N LYS A 311 1.15 14.76 -24.44
CA LYS A 311 0.09 13.78 -24.78
C LYS A 311 -0.98 14.35 -25.74
N GLY A 312 -1.05 15.67 -25.89
CA GLY A 312 -2.05 16.36 -26.71
C GLY A 312 -1.58 16.76 -28.12
N GLN A 313 -0.35 16.44 -28.51
CA GLN A 313 0.17 16.72 -29.85
C GLN A 313 0.33 15.41 -30.61
N GLU A 314 -0.53 15.15 -31.60
CA GLU A 314 -0.25 14.12 -32.60
C GLU A 314 1.00 14.54 -33.39
N MET A 315 2.11 13.82 -33.18
CA MET A 315 3.37 14.08 -33.85
C MET A 315 3.97 12.77 -34.38
N PRO A 316 4.49 12.73 -35.62
CA PRO A 316 5.16 11.55 -36.16
C PRO A 316 6.44 11.29 -35.34
N GLY A 317 6.48 10.19 -34.58
CA GLY A 317 7.58 9.84 -33.66
C GLY A 317 7.30 10.07 -32.17
N GLY A 318 6.07 10.44 -31.78
CA GLY A 318 5.69 10.86 -30.42
C GLY A 318 5.86 9.84 -29.27
N SER A 319 5.94 8.53 -29.54
CA SER A 319 6.07 7.50 -28.50
C SER A 319 7.38 7.61 -27.71
N LEU A 320 8.51 7.83 -28.39
CA LEU A 320 9.84 7.82 -27.76
C LEU A 320 10.12 9.01 -26.85
N ARG A 321 9.59 10.20 -27.15
CA ARG A 321 9.79 11.39 -26.30
C ARG A 321 8.90 11.34 -25.06
N VAL A 322 7.65 10.89 -25.20
CA VAL A 322 6.72 10.68 -24.08
C VAL A 322 7.25 9.59 -23.15
N GLN A 323 7.77 8.47 -23.69
CA GLN A 323 8.42 7.42 -22.91
C GLN A 323 9.67 7.91 -22.17
N ARG A 324 10.46 8.81 -22.78
CA ARG A 324 11.67 9.37 -22.17
C ARG A 324 11.38 10.34 -21.03
N GLU A 325 10.31 11.12 -21.13
CA GLU A 325 9.86 12.02 -20.06
C GLU A 325 9.12 11.25 -18.95
N LEU A 326 8.26 10.28 -19.28
CA LEU A 326 7.67 9.32 -18.34
C LEU A 326 8.77 8.62 -17.51
N ARG A 327 9.87 8.22 -18.18
CA ARG A 327 11.05 7.65 -17.53
C ARG A 327 11.70 8.60 -16.52
N ALA A 328 11.87 9.87 -16.88
CA ALA A 328 12.44 10.86 -15.96
C ALA A 328 11.55 11.05 -14.73
N VAL A 329 10.22 10.99 -14.91
CA VAL A 329 9.30 11.17 -13.80
C VAL A 329 9.22 9.95 -12.88
N VAL A 330 9.11 8.74 -13.45
CA VAL A 330 9.10 7.50 -12.64
C VAL A 330 10.37 7.42 -11.81
N LYS A 331 11.54 7.75 -12.39
CA LYS A 331 12.82 7.76 -11.67
C LYS A 331 12.91 8.83 -10.58
N ASP A 332 12.22 9.95 -10.71
CA ASP A 332 12.18 10.99 -9.68
C ASP A 332 11.19 10.63 -8.55
N TYR A 333 10.05 10.04 -8.89
CA TYR A 333 9.04 9.57 -7.94
C TYR A 333 9.59 8.46 -7.05
N LEU A 334 10.35 7.55 -7.65
CA LEU A 334 11.03 6.43 -6.99
C LEU A 334 12.44 6.80 -6.53
N ARG A 335 12.76 8.10 -6.39
CA ARG A 335 14.01 8.52 -5.76
C ARG A 335 14.01 8.04 -4.30
N GLY A 336 14.96 7.17 -3.97
CA GLY A 336 15.04 6.54 -2.65
C GLY A 336 14.42 5.15 -2.59
N PHE A 337 13.84 4.65 -3.70
CA PHE A 337 13.48 3.25 -3.87
C PHE A 337 14.77 2.45 -4.08
N GLY A 338 15.15 1.66 -3.07
CA GLY A 338 16.29 0.76 -3.06
C GLY A 338 16.05 -0.52 -3.87
N GLY A 339 14.80 -0.97 -3.95
CA GLY A 339 14.39 -2.12 -4.73
C GLY A 339 14.56 -2.00 -6.25
N GLY A 340 14.22 -3.08 -6.96
CA GLY A 340 14.28 -3.14 -8.41
C GLY A 340 13.25 -2.24 -9.08
N CYS A 341 13.65 -1.46 -10.08
CA CYS A 341 12.75 -0.57 -10.83
C CYS A 341 13.12 -0.56 -12.31
N TRP A 342 12.20 -1.03 -13.15
CA TRP A 342 12.40 -1.13 -14.60
C TRP A 342 11.23 -0.53 -15.38
N LEU A 343 11.57 0.16 -16.45
CA LEU A 343 10.63 0.57 -17.50
C LEU A 343 10.80 -0.35 -18.72
N PRO A 344 9.85 -0.39 -19.67
CA PRO A 344 9.88 -1.33 -20.80
C PRO A 344 11.17 -1.38 -21.61
N ASP A 345 11.92 -0.26 -21.70
CA ASP A 345 13.20 -0.20 -22.42
C ASP A 345 14.45 -0.26 -21.50
N ASP A 346 14.29 -0.60 -20.21
CA ASP A 346 15.43 -0.80 -19.30
C ASP A 346 15.93 -2.25 -19.41
N GLU A 347 17.25 -2.41 -19.31
CA GLU A 347 17.88 -3.74 -19.21
C GLU A 347 17.38 -4.45 -17.94
N GLY A 348 16.94 -5.70 -18.08
CA GLY A 348 16.34 -6.49 -17.00
C GLY A 348 14.82 -6.38 -16.88
N TYR A 349 14.15 -5.49 -17.61
CA TYR A 349 12.69 -5.39 -17.60
C TYR A 349 11.99 -6.71 -17.98
N ASP A 350 12.38 -7.30 -19.12
CA ASP A 350 11.76 -8.54 -19.59
C ASP A 350 12.01 -9.70 -18.62
N ALA A 351 13.19 -9.75 -17.98
CA ALA A 351 13.49 -10.74 -16.95
C ALA A 351 12.63 -10.56 -15.70
N ALA A 352 12.43 -9.31 -15.24
CA ALA A 352 11.60 -9.01 -14.09
C ALA A 352 10.11 -9.35 -14.33
N VAL A 353 9.60 -9.09 -15.54
CA VAL A 353 8.23 -9.45 -15.94
C VAL A 353 8.08 -10.97 -16.09
N ALA A 354 9.05 -11.64 -16.74
CA ALA A 354 9.03 -13.10 -16.88
C ALA A 354 9.09 -13.81 -15.52
N GLU A 355 9.90 -13.30 -14.59
CA GLU A 355 9.97 -13.82 -13.22
C GLU A 355 8.62 -13.67 -12.50
N ALA A 356 7.97 -12.52 -12.61
CA ALA A 356 6.64 -12.29 -12.04
C ALA A 356 5.55 -13.17 -12.67
N ALA A 357 5.72 -13.59 -13.93
CA ALA A 357 4.77 -14.42 -14.68
C ALA A 357 5.00 -15.93 -14.49
N ALA A 358 6.09 -16.34 -13.85
CA ALA A 358 6.54 -17.74 -13.84
C ALA A 358 5.48 -18.72 -13.29
N GLY A 359 4.60 -18.26 -12.40
CA GLY A 359 3.55 -19.08 -11.79
C GLY A 359 2.32 -19.37 -12.66
N ASN A 360 2.07 -18.60 -13.74
CA ASN A 360 0.84 -18.73 -14.54
C ASN A 360 1.04 -19.43 -15.90
N GLY A 361 2.28 -19.72 -16.30
CA GLY A 361 2.60 -20.47 -17.53
C GLY A 361 2.12 -19.84 -18.84
N THR A 362 1.67 -18.57 -18.84
CA THR A 362 1.11 -17.92 -20.04
C THR A 362 2.19 -17.38 -20.98
N SER A 363 2.03 -17.63 -22.28
CA SER A 363 2.97 -17.25 -23.34
C SER A 363 2.86 -15.79 -23.81
N CYS A 364 1.69 -15.17 -23.68
CA CYS A 364 1.48 -13.75 -23.99
C CYS A 364 1.74 -12.88 -22.75
N ALA A 365 3.01 -12.51 -22.51
CA ALA A 365 3.36 -11.66 -21.38
C ALA A 365 2.74 -10.24 -21.53
N PRO A 366 1.86 -9.81 -20.61
CA PRO A 366 1.41 -8.43 -20.54
C PRO A 366 2.64 -7.51 -20.35
N ARG A 367 2.57 -6.26 -20.84
CA ARG A 367 3.66 -5.28 -20.67
C ARG A 367 3.28 -4.17 -19.70
N PRO A 368 3.59 -4.30 -18.39
CA PRO A 368 3.46 -3.22 -17.41
C PRO A 368 4.09 -1.91 -17.88
N ALA A 369 3.51 -0.78 -17.45
CA ALA A 369 4.12 0.53 -17.67
C ALA A 369 5.39 0.71 -16.82
N VAL A 370 5.41 0.09 -15.64
CA VAL A 370 6.54 0.08 -14.71
C VAL A 370 6.57 -1.27 -13.99
N ALA A 371 7.75 -1.89 -13.87
CA ALA A 371 7.98 -3.09 -13.09
C ALA A 371 8.79 -2.75 -11.85
N LEU A 372 8.24 -3.05 -10.66
CA LEU A 372 8.84 -2.76 -9.37
C LEU A 372 9.02 -4.02 -8.53
N GLN A 373 10.15 -4.13 -7.84
CA GLN A 373 10.44 -5.14 -6.82
C GLN A 373 10.87 -4.44 -5.52
N PRO A 374 9.90 -4.00 -4.69
CA PRO A 374 10.19 -3.30 -3.45
C PRO A 374 10.89 -4.21 -2.43
N GLU A 375 11.73 -3.63 -1.58
CA GLU A 375 12.45 -4.30 -0.49
C GLU A 375 11.83 -4.02 0.89
N SER A 376 10.92 -3.05 0.99
CA SER A 376 10.29 -2.67 2.25
C SER A 376 8.82 -2.30 2.08
N THR A 377 8.10 -2.21 3.19
CA THR A 377 6.69 -1.77 3.24
C THR A 377 6.53 -0.32 2.79
N GLU A 378 7.49 0.56 3.09
CA GLU A 378 7.50 1.95 2.64
C GLU A 378 7.65 2.05 1.12
N GLU A 379 8.46 1.18 0.52
CA GLU A 379 8.59 1.10 -0.93
C GLU A 379 7.30 0.60 -1.61
N VAL A 380 6.59 -0.34 -0.98
CA VAL A 380 5.24 -0.73 -1.42
C VAL A 380 4.29 0.47 -1.35
N ALA A 381 4.31 1.26 -0.28
CA ALA A 381 3.51 2.49 -0.16
C ALA A 381 3.85 3.51 -1.27
N MET A 382 5.13 3.71 -1.58
CA MET A 382 5.54 4.53 -2.71
C MET A 382 4.97 3.99 -4.04
N ALA A 383 5.04 2.69 -4.27
CA ALA A 383 4.53 2.09 -5.50
C ALA A 383 3.01 2.23 -5.65
N VAL A 384 2.25 2.02 -4.57
CA VAL A 384 0.79 2.20 -4.53
C VAL A 384 0.42 3.66 -4.82
N GLN A 385 1.09 4.62 -4.17
CA GLN A 385 0.84 6.04 -4.41
C GLN A 385 1.20 6.46 -5.85
N MET A 386 2.25 5.89 -6.43
CA MET A 386 2.60 6.10 -7.84
C MET A 386 1.49 5.61 -8.77
N ALA A 387 0.95 4.42 -8.50
CA ALA A 387 -0.14 3.86 -9.29
C ALA A 387 -1.42 4.69 -9.14
N ALA A 388 -1.76 5.12 -7.93
CA ALA A 388 -2.91 5.97 -7.66
C ALA A 388 -2.85 7.31 -8.41
N GLU A 389 -1.67 7.93 -8.42
CA GLU A 389 -1.46 9.19 -9.14
C GLU A 389 -1.43 8.98 -10.66
N GLY A 390 -0.78 7.91 -11.15
CA GLY A 390 -0.77 7.55 -12.56
C GLY A 390 -2.17 7.29 -13.11
N ALA A 391 -3.03 6.63 -12.32
CA ALA A 391 -4.43 6.40 -12.64
C ALA A 391 -5.21 7.71 -12.74
N ARG A 392 -5.09 8.59 -11.73
CA ARG A 392 -5.75 9.91 -11.69
C ARG A 392 -5.39 10.78 -12.90
N LEU A 393 -4.18 10.64 -13.40
CA LEU A 393 -3.67 11.37 -14.56
C LEU A 393 -3.99 10.70 -15.91
N GLY A 394 -4.61 9.51 -15.89
CA GLY A 394 -4.90 8.73 -17.10
C GLY A 394 -3.64 8.27 -17.84
N LEU A 395 -2.54 8.02 -17.10
CA LEU A 395 -1.26 7.56 -17.65
C LEU A 395 -1.12 6.03 -17.65
N LEU A 396 -1.95 5.35 -16.87
CA LEU A 396 -1.96 3.92 -16.74
C LEU A 396 -3.13 3.31 -17.50
N GLY A 397 -3.08 2.00 -17.69
CA GLY A 397 -4.19 1.23 -18.23
C GLY A 397 -5.43 1.26 -17.33
N PRO A 398 -6.53 0.61 -17.77
CA PRO A 398 -7.75 0.48 -16.97
C PRO A 398 -7.48 -0.15 -15.60
N VAL A 399 -6.47 -1.03 -15.52
CA VAL A 399 -5.92 -1.57 -14.28
C VAL A 399 -4.65 -0.78 -13.93
N PRO A 400 -4.66 0.07 -12.89
CA PRO A 400 -3.52 0.92 -12.57
C PRO A 400 -2.42 0.21 -11.80
N LEU A 401 -2.77 -0.81 -11.01
CA LEU A 401 -1.85 -1.52 -10.13
C LEU A 401 -2.07 -3.03 -10.24
N CYS A 402 -0.98 -3.77 -10.33
CA CYS A 402 -0.95 -5.22 -10.22
C CYS A 402 0.04 -5.61 -9.14
N VAL A 403 -0.41 -6.39 -8.17
CA VAL A 403 0.42 -6.88 -7.06
C VAL A 403 0.71 -8.36 -7.30
N VAL A 404 1.98 -8.72 -7.29
CA VAL A 404 2.45 -10.08 -7.58
C VAL A 404 3.09 -10.66 -6.32
N GLY A 405 2.48 -11.73 -5.82
CA GLY A 405 3.12 -12.67 -4.89
C GLY A 405 3.84 -13.76 -5.68
N GLY A 406 3.24 -14.96 -5.77
CA GLY A 406 3.78 -16.11 -6.51
C GLY A 406 3.43 -16.17 -8.01
N GLY A 407 2.73 -15.17 -8.55
CA GLY A 407 2.47 -15.09 -10.00
C GLY A 407 1.49 -16.10 -10.59
N HIS A 408 0.67 -16.77 -9.78
CA HIS A 408 -0.22 -17.87 -10.22
C HIS A 408 -1.55 -17.43 -10.86
N SER A 409 -1.93 -16.14 -10.78
CA SER A 409 -3.16 -15.65 -11.42
C SER A 409 -2.86 -15.05 -12.80
N ALA A 410 -3.76 -15.26 -13.77
CA ALA A 410 -3.75 -14.52 -15.05
C ALA A 410 -3.93 -13.01 -14.86
N SER A 411 -4.47 -12.58 -13.71
CA SER A 411 -4.62 -11.17 -13.32
C SER A 411 -3.36 -10.57 -12.68
N SER A 412 -2.31 -11.36 -12.43
CA SER A 412 -1.11 -10.91 -11.71
C SER A 412 -0.34 -9.82 -12.46
N ILE A 413 -0.45 -9.77 -13.79
CA ILE A 413 0.28 -8.80 -14.62
C ILE A 413 -0.71 -8.24 -15.65
N GLN A 414 -0.68 -6.93 -15.88
CA GLN A 414 -1.52 -6.27 -16.87
C GLN A 414 -0.74 -5.23 -17.65
N SER A 415 -1.06 -5.10 -18.93
CA SER A 415 -0.44 -4.10 -19.80
C SER A 415 -0.80 -2.68 -19.34
N GLY A 416 0.21 -1.81 -19.25
CA GLY A 416 0.01 -0.42 -18.83
C GLY A 416 -0.22 -0.21 -17.33
N ALA A 417 -0.13 -1.25 -16.50
CA ALA A 417 -0.21 -1.14 -15.04
C ALA A 417 1.17 -0.84 -14.41
N VAL A 418 1.17 -0.35 -13.17
CA VAL A 418 2.32 -0.49 -12.28
C VAL A 418 2.30 -1.91 -11.73
N MET A 419 3.33 -2.69 -12.02
CA MET A 419 3.51 -4.03 -11.45
C MET A 419 4.39 -3.93 -10.20
N VAL A 420 3.90 -4.47 -9.09
CA VAL A 420 4.60 -4.54 -7.81
C VAL A 420 4.80 -6.00 -7.44
N HIS A 421 6.01 -6.50 -7.62
CA HIS A 421 6.37 -7.89 -7.34
C HIS A 421 7.06 -8.00 -5.98
N LEU A 422 6.37 -8.60 -5.01
CA LEU A 422 6.75 -8.61 -3.60
C LEU A 422 7.87 -9.60 -3.27
N ARG A 423 8.50 -10.27 -4.24
CA ARG A 423 9.48 -11.35 -4.02
C ARG A 423 10.62 -10.97 -3.07
N ARG A 424 11.04 -9.71 -3.01
CA ARG A 424 12.12 -9.28 -2.09
C ARG A 424 11.64 -9.11 -0.63
N ILE A 425 10.33 -9.15 -0.40
CA ILE A 425 9.66 -9.15 0.90
C ILE A 425 9.08 -10.57 1.12
N ALA A 426 9.95 -11.58 1.17
CA ALA A 426 9.57 -12.99 1.24
C ALA A 426 10.17 -13.75 2.43
N THR A 427 10.71 -13.03 3.42
CA THR A 427 11.27 -13.60 4.65
C THR A 427 10.19 -14.38 5.39
N VAL A 428 10.57 -15.50 6.01
CA VAL A 428 9.71 -16.33 6.86
C VAL A 428 10.41 -16.54 8.21
N CYS A 429 9.70 -16.29 9.30
CA CYS A 429 10.19 -16.41 10.66
C CYS A 429 9.18 -17.19 11.51
N CYS A 430 9.61 -18.24 12.20
CA CYS A 430 8.79 -18.91 13.21
C CYS A 430 8.99 -18.24 14.57
N SER A 431 7.93 -18.13 15.36
CA SER A 431 8.00 -17.59 16.72
C SER A 431 8.77 -18.52 17.66
N SER A 432 9.45 -17.96 18.65
CA SER A 432 10.25 -18.75 19.61
C SER A 432 9.41 -19.66 20.51
N ASP A 433 8.14 -19.30 20.73
CA ASP A 433 7.17 -20.09 21.47
C ASP A 433 6.48 -21.17 20.61
N SER A 434 6.85 -21.27 19.32
CA SER A 434 6.31 -22.25 18.38
C SER A 434 4.80 -22.16 18.17
N GLN A 435 4.20 -20.98 18.36
CA GLN A 435 2.77 -20.73 18.20
C GLN A 435 2.40 -20.08 16.87
N THR A 436 3.33 -19.36 16.23
CA THR A 436 3.04 -18.60 15.02
C THR A 436 4.18 -18.64 14.00
N VAL A 437 3.84 -18.35 12.74
CA VAL A 437 4.79 -18.14 11.65
C VAL A 437 4.45 -16.82 10.97
N THR A 438 5.40 -15.90 10.97
CA THR A 438 5.31 -14.60 10.30
C THR A 438 6.06 -14.64 8.98
N PHE A 439 5.47 -14.12 7.92
CA PHE A 439 6.08 -14.13 6.60
C PHE A 439 5.72 -12.90 5.76
N GLY A 440 6.62 -12.56 4.85
CA GLY A 440 6.44 -11.43 3.94
C GLY A 440 5.43 -11.70 2.81
N GLY A 441 4.88 -10.62 2.24
CA GLY A 441 3.88 -10.67 1.16
C GLY A 441 4.33 -11.35 -0.15
N GLY A 442 5.63 -11.56 -0.32
CA GLY A 442 6.23 -12.29 -1.45
C GLY A 442 6.55 -13.76 -1.16
N ALA A 443 6.29 -14.26 0.05
CA ALA A 443 6.55 -15.66 0.38
C ALA A 443 5.65 -16.61 -0.44
N THR A 444 6.14 -17.82 -0.65
CA THR A 444 5.36 -18.92 -1.24
C THR A 444 4.89 -19.89 -0.17
N LEU A 445 3.78 -20.60 -0.43
CA LEU A 445 3.24 -21.58 0.52
C LEU A 445 4.28 -22.66 0.85
N GLY A 446 5.09 -23.08 -0.13
CA GLY A 446 6.17 -24.05 0.08
C GLY A 446 7.26 -23.55 1.03
N ALA A 447 7.67 -22.28 0.92
CA ALA A 447 8.68 -21.71 1.80
C ALA A 447 8.18 -21.62 3.25
N ILE A 448 6.91 -21.23 3.43
CA ILE A 448 6.28 -21.16 4.76
C ILE A 448 6.19 -22.55 5.38
N ALA A 449 5.72 -23.53 4.61
CA ALA A 449 5.57 -24.89 5.10
C ALA A 449 6.92 -25.57 5.40
N ALA A 450 7.98 -25.23 4.65
CA ALA A 450 9.33 -25.71 4.94
C ALA A 450 9.88 -25.12 6.25
N ALA A 451 9.74 -23.80 6.45
CA ALA A 451 10.19 -23.14 7.68
C ALA A 451 9.45 -23.68 8.91
N ALA A 452 8.13 -23.84 8.85
CA ALA A 452 7.35 -24.41 9.95
C ALA A 452 7.80 -25.86 10.27
N ALA A 453 8.09 -26.66 9.23
CA ALA A 453 8.50 -28.05 9.39
C ALA A 453 9.84 -28.21 10.10
N GLU A 454 10.77 -27.25 9.99
CA GLU A 454 12.04 -27.25 10.74
C GLU A 454 11.81 -27.24 12.27
N HIS A 455 10.69 -26.68 12.70
CA HIS A 455 10.27 -26.64 14.10
C HIS A 455 9.26 -27.74 14.48
N GLY A 456 8.97 -28.68 13.57
CA GLY A 456 7.97 -29.73 13.78
C GLY A 456 6.53 -29.19 13.81
N LEU A 457 6.31 -28.00 13.22
CA LEU A 457 5.03 -27.33 13.15
C LEU A 457 4.45 -27.41 11.74
N GLU A 458 3.15 -27.19 11.65
CA GLU A 458 2.44 -27.00 10.38
C GLU A 458 1.56 -25.76 10.43
N VAL A 459 1.22 -25.23 9.26
CA VAL A 459 0.37 -24.04 9.10
C VAL A 459 -0.73 -24.38 8.11
N ALA A 460 -1.96 -23.93 8.38
CA ALA A 460 -3.08 -24.14 7.46
C ALA A 460 -2.82 -23.38 6.14
N LEU A 461 -2.43 -24.11 5.09
CA LEU A 461 -2.06 -23.57 3.77
C LEU A 461 -2.72 -24.38 2.65
N GLY A 462 -2.77 -23.80 1.45
CA GLY A 462 -3.08 -24.53 0.20
C GLY A 462 -1.98 -25.52 -0.19
N GLY A 463 -2.31 -26.44 -1.11
CA GLY A 463 -1.46 -27.60 -1.40
C GLY A 463 -0.38 -27.44 -2.49
N HIS A 464 -0.31 -26.30 -3.19
CA HIS A 464 0.68 -26.11 -4.26
C HIS A 464 1.86 -25.22 -3.80
N PRO A 465 3.11 -25.73 -3.74
CA PRO A 465 4.23 -25.02 -3.14
C PRO A 465 4.60 -23.68 -3.79
N GLY A 466 4.34 -23.52 -5.09
CA GLY A 466 4.65 -22.29 -5.85
C GLY A 466 3.67 -21.14 -5.61
N VAL A 467 2.47 -21.42 -5.09
CA VAL A 467 1.45 -20.40 -4.85
C VAL A 467 1.96 -19.36 -3.85
N GLY A 468 1.66 -18.09 -4.11
CA GLY A 468 2.01 -16.99 -3.21
C GLY A 468 0.95 -16.75 -2.14
N VAL A 469 1.36 -16.09 -1.06
CA VAL A 469 0.51 -15.80 0.11
C VAL A 469 -0.74 -14.98 -0.17
N GLY A 470 -0.85 -14.30 -1.32
CA GLY A 470 -2.08 -13.62 -1.72
C GLY A 470 -3.32 -14.54 -1.78
N SER A 471 -3.14 -15.86 -1.92
CA SER A 471 -4.25 -16.83 -1.83
C SER A 471 -4.78 -16.97 -0.41
N ILE A 472 -3.95 -16.77 0.62
CA ILE A 472 -4.33 -16.86 2.03
C ILE A 472 -5.33 -15.76 2.39
N LEU A 473 -5.25 -14.58 1.76
CA LEU A 473 -6.18 -13.47 2.01
C LEU A 473 -7.57 -13.66 1.39
N GLN A 474 -7.80 -14.78 0.70
CA GLN A 474 -9.04 -15.09 -0.02
C GLN A 474 -9.70 -16.38 0.50
N GLY A 475 -9.09 -17.04 1.49
CA GLY A 475 -9.54 -18.29 2.11
C GLY A 475 -8.35 -19.15 2.51
N GLY A 476 -7.91 -20.04 1.63
CA GLY A 476 -6.80 -20.95 1.84
C GLY A 476 -7.26 -22.33 2.32
N VAL A 477 -7.75 -23.13 1.36
CA VAL A 477 -8.23 -24.50 1.60
C VAL A 477 -7.12 -25.51 1.31
N GLY A 478 -6.82 -26.38 2.27
CA GLY A 478 -5.84 -27.46 2.15
C GLY A 478 -6.02 -28.56 3.19
N ARG A 479 -4.96 -29.35 3.43
CA ARG A 479 -5.02 -30.58 4.25
C ARG A 479 -5.42 -30.34 5.70
N LEU A 480 -5.01 -29.20 6.25
CA LEU A 480 -5.31 -28.83 7.63
C LEU A 480 -6.66 -28.14 7.79
N THR A 481 -7.39 -27.84 6.70
CA THR A 481 -8.63 -27.07 6.79
C THR A 481 -9.67 -27.73 7.67
N ARG A 482 -9.76 -29.07 7.65
CA ARG A 482 -10.71 -29.78 8.50
C ARG A 482 -10.30 -29.83 9.97
N LEU A 483 -9.02 -29.63 10.31
CA LEU A 483 -8.50 -29.64 11.69
C LEU A 483 -8.41 -28.24 12.30
N HIS A 484 -8.02 -27.26 11.49
CA HIS A 484 -7.64 -25.92 11.95
C HIS A 484 -8.28 -24.82 11.11
N SER A 485 -9.32 -25.13 10.34
CA SER A 485 -10.01 -24.20 9.45
C SER A 485 -9.14 -23.67 8.31
N VAL A 486 -9.69 -22.78 7.48
CA VAL A 486 -8.98 -22.18 6.34
C VAL A 486 -7.86 -21.24 6.77
N SER A 487 -6.91 -20.95 5.87
CA SER A 487 -5.77 -20.07 6.18
C SER A 487 -6.19 -18.70 6.73
N VAL A 488 -7.25 -18.07 6.21
CA VAL A 488 -7.74 -16.75 6.69
C VAL A 488 -8.07 -16.73 8.18
N ASP A 489 -8.52 -17.85 8.75
CA ASP A 489 -8.91 -17.91 10.16
C ASP A 489 -7.71 -18.03 11.08
N ASN A 490 -6.59 -18.49 10.54
CA ASN A 490 -5.35 -18.64 11.27
C ASN A 490 -4.55 -17.34 11.29
N ILE A 491 -5.01 -16.28 10.61
CA ILE A 491 -4.36 -14.96 10.61
C ILE A 491 -4.53 -14.33 12.00
N VAL A 492 -3.39 -14.10 12.65
CA VAL A 492 -3.29 -13.43 13.95
C VAL A 492 -3.13 -11.93 13.74
N ASP A 493 -2.21 -11.53 12.87
CA ASP A 493 -1.92 -10.15 12.53
C ASP A 493 -1.37 -10.02 11.11
N MET A 494 -1.37 -8.79 10.59
CA MET A 494 -0.73 -8.44 9.33
C MET A 494 -0.33 -6.96 9.28
N VAL A 495 0.67 -6.65 8.45
CA VAL A 495 1.02 -5.28 8.06
C VAL A 495 0.65 -5.07 6.61
N CYS A 496 -0.19 -4.07 6.31
CA CYS A 496 -0.64 -3.79 4.95
C CYS A 496 -0.54 -2.32 4.55
N VAL A 497 -0.57 -2.07 3.24
CA VAL A 497 -0.54 -0.75 2.62
C VAL A 497 -1.87 -0.48 1.92
N THR A 498 -2.60 0.55 2.35
CA THR A 498 -3.89 0.95 1.76
C THR A 498 -3.72 1.81 0.51
N ALA A 499 -4.82 2.16 -0.19
CA ALA A 499 -4.75 2.88 -1.46
C ALA A 499 -4.24 4.32 -1.32
N SER A 500 -4.31 4.89 -0.11
CA SER A 500 -3.71 6.18 0.22
C SER A 500 -2.19 6.09 0.48
N GLY A 501 -1.66 4.87 0.59
CA GLY A 501 -0.30 4.59 1.04
C GLY A 501 -0.13 4.68 2.57
N LYS A 502 -1.22 4.64 3.37
CA LYS A 502 -1.13 4.42 4.83
C LYS A 502 -0.60 3.00 5.05
N ILE A 503 0.39 2.86 5.93
CA ILE A 503 0.81 1.57 6.48
C ILE A 503 -0.07 1.32 7.69
N ALA A 504 -0.81 0.22 7.68
CA ALA A 504 -1.69 -0.19 8.77
C ALA A 504 -1.19 -1.51 9.35
N VAL A 505 -1.18 -1.59 10.68
CA VAL A 505 -0.94 -2.82 11.43
C VAL A 505 -2.30 -3.31 11.90
N LEU A 506 -2.66 -4.52 11.49
CA LEU A 506 -3.98 -5.09 11.71
C LEU A 506 -3.84 -6.36 12.55
N ALA A 507 -4.66 -6.50 13.58
CA ALA A 507 -4.61 -7.60 14.53
C ALA A 507 -6.00 -8.18 14.81
N ALA A 508 -6.03 -9.42 15.30
CA ALA A 508 -7.25 -10.07 15.79
C ALA A 508 -7.71 -9.49 17.15
N ASP A 509 -8.86 -9.99 17.63
CA ASP A 509 -9.32 -9.87 19.02
C ASP A 509 -9.47 -8.45 19.61
N GLY A 510 -9.67 -7.44 18.76
CA GLY A 510 -9.91 -6.07 19.19
C GLY A 510 -8.64 -5.30 19.58
N GLU A 511 -7.47 -5.83 19.22
CA GLU A 511 -6.17 -5.17 19.44
C GLU A 511 -5.81 -4.13 18.37
N ASN A 512 -6.76 -3.75 17.51
CA ASN A 512 -6.55 -2.71 16.50
C ASN A 512 -6.64 -1.32 17.13
N ASP A 513 -5.82 -0.40 16.63
CA ASP A 513 -5.74 0.99 17.12
C ASP A 513 -7.08 1.75 17.02
N ASN A 514 -7.91 1.40 16.03
CA ASN A 514 -9.20 2.05 15.77
C ASN A 514 -10.17 1.13 15.01
N GLU A 515 -11.43 1.57 14.91
CA GLU A 515 -12.52 0.83 14.27
C GLU A 515 -12.30 0.66 12.75
N GLU A 516 -11.72 1.64 12.05
CA GLU A 516 -11.40 1.55 10.63
C GLU A 516 -10.41 0.40 10.34
N ASP A 517 -9.36 0.29 11.17
CA ASP A 517 -8.37 -0.78 11.05
C ASP A 517 -8.99 -2.15 11.43
N ALA A 518 -9.92 -2.21 12.40
CA ALA A 518 -10.67 -3.43 12.70
C ALA A 518 -11.58 -3.89 11.54
N GLU A 519 -12.27 -2.96 10.87
CA GLU A 519 -13.07 -3.27 9.69
C GLU A 519 -12.19 -3.70 8.51
N LEU A 520 -11.05 -3.04 8.32
CA LEU A 520 -10.07 -3.43 7.31
C LEU A 520 -9.53 -4.83 7.59
N PHE A 521 -9.21 -5.18 8.84
CA PHE A 521 -8.77 -6.54 9.20
C PHE A 521 -9.82 -7.59 8.87
N TRP A 522 -11.10 -7.32 9.20
CA TRP A 522 -12.22 -8.19 8.80
C TRP A 522 -12.29 -8.37 7.28
N GLY A 523 -12.17 -7.28 6.52
CA GLY A 523 -12.19 -7.31 5.05
C GLY A 523 -11.00 -8.06 4.44
N MET A 524 -9.81 -7.86 4.99
CA MET A 524 -8.58 -8.51 4.52
C MET A 524 -8.63 -10.04 4.64
N ARG A 525 -9.42 -10.58 5.59
CA ARG A 525 -9.67 -12.02 5.78
C ARG A 525 -10.77 -12.56 4.86
N GLY A 526 -10.52 -12.53 3.56
CA GLY A 526 -11.41 -13.06 2.52
C GLY A 526 -11.49 -12.18 1.27
N ALA A 527 -11.30 -10.87 1.44
CA ALA A 527 -11.34 -9.88 0.38
C ALA A 527 -10.06 -9.01 0.32
N GLY A 528 -8.90 -9.51 0.76
CA GLY A 528 -7.65 -8.75 0.80
C GLY A 528 -7.17 -8.10 -0.51
N PRO A 529 -7.04 -8.84 -1.63
CA PRO A 529 -6.59 -8.27 -2.92
C PRO A 529 -7.39 -7.08 -3.48
N ALA A 530 -8.57 -6.79 -2.94
CA ALA A 530 -9.37 -5.61 -3.28
C ALA A 530 -9.21 -4.45 -2.30
N LEU A 531 -8.53 -4.59 -1.17
CA LEU A 531 -8.56 -3.61 -0.09
C LEU A 531 -7.18 -3.01 0.19
N ALA A 532 -6.14 -3.84 0.24
CA ALA A 532 -4.78 -3.39 0.57
C ALA A 532 -3.72 -4.39 0.08
N VAL A 533 -2.45 -3.96 0.13
CA VAL A 533 -1.29 -4.83 -0.12
C VAL A 533 -0.72 -5.32 1.20
N ALA A 534 -0.88 -6.61 1.52
CA ALA A 534 -0.21 -7.20 2.68
C ALA A 534 1.30 -7.36 2.41
N THR A 535 2.11 -6.91 3.37
CA THR A 535 3.57 -6.94 3.31
C THR A 535 4.18 -7.85 4.38
N SER A 536 3.46 -8.08 5.48
CA SER A 536 3.75 -9.09 6.51
C SER A 536 2.43 -9.73 6.95
N ILE A 537 2.42 -11.04 7.17
CA ILE A 537 1.27 -11.80 7.66
C ILE A 537 1.76 -12.79 8.70
N THR A 538 1.06 -12.91 9.82
CA THR A 538 1.33 -13.89 10.87
C THR A 538 0.21 -14.91 10.93
N LEU A 539 0.54 -16.19 10.80
CA LEU A 539 -0.39 -17.30 10.95
C LEU A 539 -0.12 -18.10 12.21
N ARG A 540 -1.18 -18.66 12.80
CA ARG A 540 -1.07 -19.70 13.83
C ARG A 540 -0.43 -20.97 13.28
N ALA A 541 0.48 -21.53 14.07
CA ALA A 541 1.18 -22.78 13.80
C ALA A 541 0.63 -23.90 14.70
N HIS A 542 0.63 -25.14 14.20
CA HIS A 542 -0.02 -26.28 14.83
C HIS A 542 0.90 -27.50 14.90
N ALA A 543 0.84 -28.24 15.99
CA ALA A 543 1.53 -29.52 16.15
C ALA A 543 0.61 -30.68 15.73
N VAL A 544 0.96 -31.40 14.65
CA VAL A 544 0.07 -32.39 14.01
C VAL A 544 0.57 -33.84 14.20
N GLY A 545 1.82 -34.04 14.62
CA GLY A 545 2.37 -35.35 14.96
C GLY A 545 2.67 -36.28 13.77
N GLY A 546 2.62 -35.76 12.53
CA GLY A 546 2.90 -36.50 11.30
C GLY A 546 1.66 -36.83 10.48
N TRP A 547 1.88 -37.45 9.32
CA TRP A 547 0.85 -37.80 8.35
C TRP A 547 1.03 -39.20 7.80
N ARG A 548 -0.08 -39.86 7.54
CA ARG A 548 -0.17 -41.10 6.75
C ARG A 548 -0.91 -40.81 5.45
N HIS A 549 -0.40 -41.28 4.31
CA HIS A 549 -1.05 -41.05 3.03
C HIS A 549 -1.04 -42.27 2.12
N ALA A 550 -2.03 -42.31 1.23
CA ALA A 550 -2.11 -43.27 0.14
C ALA A 550 -2.87 -42.70 -1.04
N ARG A 551 -2.76 -43.38 -2.18
CA ARG A 551 -3.51 -43.06 -3.38
C ARG A 551 -4.08 -44.32 -4.03
N ALA A 552 -5.23 -44.17 -4.67
CA ALA A 552 -5.80 -45.13 -5.60
C ALA A 552 -6.12 -44.41 -6.90
N VAL A 553 -5.90 -45.06 -8.05
CA VAL A 553 -6.29 -44.53 -9.37
C VAL A 553 -6.92 -45.67 -10.13
N GLU A 554 -8.15 -45.45 -10.60
CA GLU A 554 -8.94 -46.44 -11.31
C GLU A 554 -9.32 -45.91 -12.71
N PRO A 555 -9.11 -46.70 -13.78
CA PRO A 555 -9.57 -46.35 -15.11
C PRO A 555 -11.09 -46.56 -15.25
N PHE A 556 -11.74 -45.68 -16.00
CA PHE A 556 -13.17 -45.69 -16.31
C PHE A 556 -13.42 -45.56 -17.81
N GLU A 557 -14.30 -46.43 -18.32
CA GLU A 557 -14.88 -46.32 -19.66
C GLU A 557 -15.76 -45.06 -19.74
N ALA A 558 -15.49 -44.17 -20.72
CA ALA A 558 -16.20 -42.90 -20.86
C ALA A 558 -17.74 -43.07 -20.97
N ALA A 559 -18.20 -44.15 -21.60
CA ALA A 559 -19.62 -44.49 -21.71
C ALA A 559 -20.27 -44.94 -20.39
N GLY A 560 -19.48 -45.46 -19.44
CA GLY A 560 -19.92 -45.85 -18.11
C GLY A 560 -20.12 -44.66 -17.17
N LEU A 561 -19.33 -43.60 -17.33
CA LEU A 561 -19.42 -42.39 -16.50
C LEU A 561 -20.75 -41.64 -16.70
N GLN A 562 -21.29 -41.62 -17.93
CA GLN A 562 -22.58 -40.95 -18.22
C GLN A 562 -23.80 -41.64 -17.61
N ARG A 563 -23.74 -42.94 -17.30
CA ARG A 563 -24.87 -43.71 -16.73
C ARG A 563 -24.68 -44.15 -15.28
N GLY A 564 -23.43 -44.33 -14.81
CA GLY A 564 -23.13 -44.77 -13.43
C GLY A 564 -22.07 -43.92 -12.70
N GLY A 565 -21.45 -42.95 -13.37
CA GLY A 565 -20.45 -42.07 -12.74
C GLY A 565 -21.04 -41.16 -11.67
N ALA A 566 -22.25 -40.63 -11.86
CA ALA A 566 -22.92 -39.83 -10.84
C ALA A 566 -23.27 -40.65 -9.60
N GLU A 567 -23.78 -41.88 -9.75
CA GLU A 567 -24.09 -42.77 -8.62
C GLU A 567 -22.83 -43.18 -7.87
N LEU A 568 -21.75 -43.50 -8.59
CA LEU A 568 -20.45 -43.79 -8.00
C LEU A 568 -19.92 -42.58 -7.21
N LEU A 569 -19.95 -41.38 -7.79
CA LEU A 569 -19.50 -40.17 -7.14
C LEU A 569 -20.33 -39.87 -5.88
N CYS A 570 -21.65 -40.02 -5.92
CA CYS A 570 -22.54 -39.90 -4.76
C CYS A 570 -22.21 -40.94 -3.67
N GLU A 571 -21.93 -42.19 -4.04
CA GLU A 571 -21.50 -43.23 -3.09
C GLU A 571 -20.19 -42.85 -2.41
N LYS A 572 -19.19 -42.41 -3.19
CA LYS A 572 -17.89 -41.99 -2.63
C LYS A 572 -18.04 -40.75 -1.77
N GLU A 573 -18.81 -39.76 -2.21
CA GLU A 573 -19.13 -38.56 -1.44
C GLU A 573 -19.76 -38.90 -0.09
N ALA A 574 -20.70 -39.85 -0.04
CA ALA A 574 -21.32 -40.28 1.21
C ALA A 574 -20.28 -40.80 2.22
N ILE A 575 -19.27 -41.54 1.74
CA ILE A 575 -18.15 -42.01 2.57
C ILE A 575 -17.29 -40.82 3.03
N LEU A 576 -16.95 -39.91 2.12
CA LEU A 576 -16.15 -38.72 2.42
C LEU A 576 -16.76 -37.92 3.59
N ARG A 577 -18.08 -37.74 3.58
CA ARG A 577 -18.84 -37.02 4.61
C ARG A 577 -18.76 -37.64 6.01
N THR A 578 -18.47 -38.94 6.11
CA THR A 578 -18.31 -39.65 7.38
C THR A 578 -16.90 -39.60 7.96
N LEU A 579 -15.92 -39.13 7.19
CA LEU A 579 -14.53 -39.08 7.66
C LEU A 579 -14.39 -38.10 8.82
N PRO A 580 -13.61 -38.43 9.87
CA PRO A 580 -13.34 -37.51 10.97
C PRO A 580 -12.49 -36.31 10.52
N PRO A 581 -12.49 -35.19 11.28
CA PRO A 581 -11.77 -33.96 10.93
C PRO A 581 -10.27 -34.13 10.60
N GLY A 582 -9.58 -35.08 11.24
CA GLY A 582 -8.17 -35.39 10.96
C GLY A 582 -7.91 -36.21 9.70
N GLN A 583 -8.96 -36.56 8.95
CA GLN A 583 -8.87 -37.38 7.74
C GLN A 583 -9.44 -36.61 6.55
N THR A 584 -8.67 -36.58 5.47
CA THR A 584 -9.06 -35.93 4.22
C THR A 584 -8.86 -36.90 3.08
N VAL A 585 -9.81 -36.97 2.17
CA VAL A 585 -9.62 -37.65 0.89
C VAL A 585 -10.03 -36.68 -0.21
N ASP A 586 -9.07 -36.30 -1.05
CA ASP A 586 -9.33 -35.52 -2.25
C ASP A 586 -9.62 -36.48 -3.42
N LEU A 587 -10.59 -36.11 -4.25
CA LEU A 587 -10.99 -36.84 -5.43
C LEU A 587 -10.55 -36.07 -6.68
N ALA A 588 -9.88 -36.72 -7.62
CA ALA A 588 -9.53 -36.13 -8.92
C ALA A 588 -10.13 -36.96 -10.06
N VAL A 589 -10.70 -36.29 -11.06
CA VAL A 589 -11.20 -36.89 -12.29
C VAL A 589 -10.47 -36.25 -13.45
N GLY A 590 -9.87 -37.06 -14.32
CA GLY A 590 -9.11 -36.57 -15.47
C GLY A 590 -9.16 -37.51 -16.66
N TRP A 591 -8.60 -37.08 -17.80
CA TRP A 591 -8.45 -37.91 -19.00
C TRP A 591 -7.00 -38.38 -19.12
N ALA A 592 -6.81 -39.69 -19.36
CA ALA A 592 -5.50 -40.28 -19.61
C ALA A 592 -5.46 -40.92 -21.00
N ARG A 593 -4.42 -40.60 -21.79
CA ARG A 593 -4.05 -41.35 -22.99
C ARG A 593 -2.99 -42.40 -22.62
N GLY A 594 -3.29 -43.68 -22.86
CA GLY A 594 -2.32 -44.78 -22.80
C GLY A 594 -1.81 -45.14 -21.40
N TRP A 595 -2.70 -45.58 -20.51
CA TRP A 595 -2.36 -45.96 -19.14
C TRP A 595 -1.67 -47.34 -19.01
N SER A 596 -1.67 -48.16 -20.07
CA SER A 596 -0.99 -49.46 -20.11
C SER A 596 0.02 -49.54 -21.27
N GLU A 597 1.06 -50.37 -21.13
CA GLU A 597 2.01 -50.66 -22.22
C GLU A 597 1.34 -51.30 -23.46
N VAL A 598 0.09 -51.74 -23.35
CA VAL A 598 -0.61 -52.57 -24.35
C VAL A 598 -1.59 -51.76 -25.22
N GLU A 599 -2.12 -50.62 -24.77
CA GLU A 599 -3.13 -49.85 -25.54
C GLU A 599 -2.82 -48.35 -25.58
N ARG A 600 -2.02 -47.96 -26.57
CA ARG A 600 -1.58 -46.57 -26.82
C ARG A 600 -2.61 -45.70 -27.56
N SER A 601 -3.85 -46.14 -27.78
CA SER A 601 -4.78 -45.47 -28.71
C SER A 601 -6.16 -45.07 -28.18
N ALA A 602 -6.54 -45.40 -26.94
CA ALA A 602 -7.84 -45.04 -26.38
C ALA A 602 -7.73 -43.96 -25.31
N GLU A 603 -8.59 -42.94 -25.39
CA GLU A 603 -8.81 -41.96 -24.33
C GLU A 603 -9.69 -42.59 -23.24
N GLN A 604 -9.16 -42.71 -22.02
CA GLN A 604 -9.90 -43.23 -20.86
C GLN A 604 -10.03 -42.15 -19.79
N VAL A 605 -11.17 -42.14 -19.10
CA VAL A 605 -11.34 -41.31 -17.90
C VAL A 605 -10.64 -42.03 -16.75
N VAL A 606 -9.96 -41.30 -15.87
CA VAL A 606 -9.37 -41.83 -14.65
C VAL A 606 -9.95 -41.13 -13.45
N VAL A 607 -10.22 -41.89 -12.39
CA VAL A 607 -10.67 -41.38 -11.10
C VAL A 607 -9.61 -41.72 -10.06
N GLY A 608 -9.08 -40.70 -9.40
CA GLY A 608 -8.04 -40.80 -8.39
C GLY A 608 -8.53 -40.39 -7.01
N PHE A 609 -8.18 -41.16 -5.99
CA PHE A 609 -8.43 -40.84 -4.58
C PHE A 609 -7.10 -40.62 -3.87
N PHE A 610 -6.98 -39.51 -3.13
CA PHE A 610 -5.76 -39.12 -2.43
C PHE A 610 -6.08 -38.95 -0.95
N ALA A 611 -5.77 -39.98 -0.16
CA ALA A 611 -6.04 -40.00 1.27
C ALA A 611 -4.85 -39.45 2.07
N ALA A 612 -5.17 -38.63 3.07
CA ALA A 612 -4.23 -38.19 4.08
C ALA A 612 -4.92 -38.23 5.46
N SER A 613 -4.20 -38.72 6.46
CA SER A 613 -4.65 -38.80 7.85
C SER A 613 -3.60 -38.23 8.78
N ALA A 614 -4.02 -37.34 9.68
CA ALA A 614 -3.16 -36.70 10.66
C ALA A 614 -2.88 -37.61 11.86
N GLY A 615 -1.62 -37.56 12.35
CA GLY A 615 -1.13 -38.32 13.48
C GLY A 615 -1.16 -39.84 13.25
N ASP A 616 -1.50 -40.59 14.30
CA ASP A 616 -1.55 -42.06 14.28
C ASP A 616 -2.92 -42.64 13.91
N THR A 617 -3.89 -41.79 13.61
CA THR A 617 -5.23 -42.23 13.22
C THR A 617 -5.23 -42.76 11.79
N ASN A 618 -5.95 -43.84 11.54
CA ASN A 618 -6.06 -44.48 10.22
C ASN A 618 -7.47 -44.34 9.67
N LEU A 619 -7.59 -44.28 8.34
CA LEU A 619 -8.88 -44.51 7.68
C LEU A 619 -9.40 -45.90 8.06
N SER A 620 -10.72 -46.02 8.20
CA SER A 620 -11.34 -47.30 8.51
C SER A 620 -11.15 -48.29 7.36
N ALA A 621 -11.07 -49.58 7.66
CA ALA A 621 -10.95 -50.61 6.62
C ALA A 621 -12.11 -50.55 5.62
N ALA A 622 -13.32 -50.21 6.10
CA ALA A 622 -14.50 -50.02 5.25
C ALA A 622 -14.32 -48.82 4.30
N ALA A 623 -13.78 -47.70 4.78
CA ALA A 623 -13.48 -46.54 3.94
C ALA A 623 -12.38 -46.84 2.91
N CYS A 624 -11.31 -47.53 3.31
CA CYS A 624 -10.25 -47.96 2.38
C CYS A 624 -10.81 -48.85 1.28
N GLN A 625 -11.58 -49.88 1.65
CA GLN A 625 -12.20 -50.81 0.70
C GLN A 625 -13.13 -50.08 -0.26
N ALA A 626 -13.99 -49.19 0.25
CA ALA A 626 -14.97 -48.51 -0.56
C ALA A 626 -14.36 -47.45 -1.49
N LEU A 627 -13.19 -46.90 -1.16
CA LEU A 627 -12.45 -45.93 -1.99
C LEU A 627 -11.36 -46.59 -2.87
N GLY A 628 -11.26 -47.91 -2.88
CA GLY A 628 -10.20 -48.63 -3.62
C GLY A 628 -8.78 -48.35 -3.10
N LEU A 629 -8.65 -47.78 -1.91
CA LEU A 629 -7.37 -47.48 -1.29
C LEU A 629 -6.73 -48.76 -0.72
N PRO A 630 -5.39 -48.83 -0.69
CA PRO A 630 -4.73 -49.93 -0.01
C PRO A 630 -5.11 -49.96 1.48
N PRO A 631 -4.89 -51.09 2.19
CA PRO A 631 -5.13 -51.15 3.62
C PRO A 631 -4.40 -50.02 4.36
N ALA A 632 -5.06 -49.34 5.31
CA ALA A 632 -4.48 -48.18 6.02
C ALA A 632 -3.12 -48.48 6.69
N ALA A 633 -2.87 -49.74 7.06
CA ALA A 633 -1.59 -50.19 7.62
C ALA A 633 -0.40 -50.09 6.66
N THR A 634 -0.64 -49.96 5.34
CA THR A 634 0.41 -49.83 4.32
C THR A 634 0.52 -48.40 3.78
N PHE A 635 -0.11 -47.43 4.44
CA PHE A 635 0.03 -46.02 4.05
C PHE A 635 1.47 -45.57 4.27
N GLU A 636 1.94 -44.67 3.41
CA GLU A 636 3.26 -44.06 3.56
C GLU A 636 3.22 -43.05 4.70
N HIS A 637 4.28 -43.02 5.51
CA HIS A 637 4.41 -42.11 6.66
C HIS A 637 5.29 -40.92 6.29
N CYS A 638 4.83 -39.71 6.61
CA CYS A 638 5.60 -38.47 6.49
C CYS A 638 5.51 -37.66 7.78
N LYS A 639 6.55 -36.86 8.07
CA LYS A 639 6.59 -36.05 9.30
C LYS A 639 5.73 -34.78 9.22
N VAL A 640 5.52 -34.23 8.02
CA VAL A 640 4.79 -32.98 7.81
C VAL A 640 3.99 -32.99 6.51
N ALA A 641 2.87 -32.25 6.45
CA ALA A 641 1.99 -32.20 5.28
C ALA A 641 2.68 -31.72 3.98
N SER A 642 3.66 -30.82 4.08
CA SER A 642 4.39 -30.27 2.92
C SER A 642 5.27 -31.29 2.20
N SER A 643 5.61 -32.40 2.87
CA SER A 643 6.35 -33.52 2.27
C SER A 643 5.45 -34.46 1.47
N LEU A 644 4.14 -34.29 1.57
CA LEU A 644 3.19 -35.10 0.84
C LEU A 644 3.16 -34.68 -0.64
N PRO A 645 2.92 -35.62 -1.58
CA PRO A 645 2.77 -35.28 -3.00
C PRO A 645 1.70 -34.21 -3.17
N PRO A 646 1.90 -33.18 -4.01
CA PRO A 646 0.86 -32.18 -4.29
C PRO A 646 -0.40 -32.87 -4.82
N PHE A 647 -1.56 -32.27 -4.55
CA PHE A 647 -2.85 -32.82 -4.96
C PHE A 647 -3.00 -32.93 -6.48
N ASN A 648 -2.36 -32.03 -7.23
CA ASN A 648 -2.20 -32.21 -8.67
C ASN A 648 -1.18 -33.30 -8.92
N LEU A 649 -1.61 -34.34 -9.63
CA LEU A 649 -0.77 -35.37 -10.24
C LEU A 649 0.41 -34.68 -10.95
N GLN A 650 1.57 -34.62 -10.30
CA GLN A 650 2.84 -34.44 -10.99
C GLN A 650 3.53 -35.82 -11.01
N PRO A 651 3.40 -36.60 -12.09
CA PRO A 651 4.23 -37.78 -12.26
C PRO A 651 5.66 -37.32 -12.58
N LYS A 652 6.67 -37.87 -11.89
CA LYS A 652 8.09 -37.58 -12.16
C LYS A 652 8.65 -38.33 -13.39
N CYS A 653 7.84 -38.73 -14.37
CA CYS A 653 8.30 -39.55 -15.52
C CYS A 653 7.72 -39.08 -16.86
N ALA A 654 8.26 -39.59 -17.99
CA ALA A 654 7.89 -39.23 -19.36
C ALA A 654 6.37 -39.37 -19.69
N VAL A 655 5.61 -40.11 -18.89
CA VAL A 655 4.14 -40.17 -18.92
C VAL A 655 3.52 -38.81 -18.58
N ALA A 656 4.17 -37.98 -17.75
CA ALA A 656 3.73 -36.61 -17.45
C ALA A 656 3.84 -35.67 -18.64
N SER A 657 4.85 -35.83 -19.50
CA SER A 657 4.97 -35.05 -20.75
C SER A 657 3.93 -35.47 -21.78
N ALA A 658 3.48 -36.74 -21.75
CA ALA A 658 2.44 -37.27 -22.63
C ALA A 658 1.01 -36.96 -22.12
N LEU A 659 0.79 -37.04 -20.80
CA LEU A 659 -0.39 -36.46 -20.14
C LEU A 659 -0.41 -34.95 -20.38
N GLN A 660 0.76 -34.29 -20.42
CA GLN A 660 0.88 -32.86 -20.74
C GLN A 660 0.36 -32.45 -22.12
N ALA A 661 0.23 -33.42 -23.01
CA ALA A 661 -0.24 -33.22 -24.37
C ALA A 661 -1.76 -33.47 -24.54
N ALA A 662 -2.48 -33.88 -23.48
CA ALA A 662 -3.93 -34.17 -23.52
C ALA A 662 -4.59 -33.72 -22.21
N HIS A 663 -5.32 -32.60 -22.16
CA HIS A 663 -5.53 -31.91 -20.87
C HIS A 663 -6.89 -31.29 -20.57
N HIS A 664 -7.70 -32.04 -19.81
CA HIS A 664 -8.82 -31.55 -19.01
C HIS A 664 -8.88 -32.34 -17.68
N HIS A 665 -8.96 -31.66 -16.54
CA HIS A 665 -9.19 -32.33 -15.24
C HIS A 665 -10.02 -31.49 -14.26
N THR A 666 -10.72 -32.19 -13.37
CA THR A 666 -11.52 -31.60 -12.29
C THR A 666 -11.16 -32.31 -11.00
N TYR A 667 -11.07 -31.59 -9.88
CA TYR A 667 -10.92 -32.23 -8.58
C TYR A 667 -11.95 -31.70 -7.57
N VAL A 668 -12.32 -32.57 -6.64
CA VAL A 668 -13.27 -32.31 -5.56
C VAL A 668 -12.55 -32.43 -4.23
N ARG A 669 -12.68 -31.40 -3.39
CA ARG A 669 -12.09 -31.34 -2.06
C ARG A 669 -13.16 -31.13 -0.99
N GLN A 670 -12.92 -31.69 0.20
CA GLN A 670 -13.75 -31.45 1.37
C GLN A 670 -13.39 -30.13 2.06
N CYS A 671 -14.41 -29.33 2.39
CA CYS A 671 -14.23 -27.95 2.82
C CYS A 671 -14.87 -27.60 4.15
N PHE A 672 -15.13 -28.55 5.07
CA PHE A 672 -15.70 -28.19 6.39
C PHE A 672 -14.84 -27.11 7.09
N VAL A 673 -15.43 -25.93 7.32
CA VAL A 673 -14.77 -24.75 7.89
C VAL A 673 -15.51 -24.34 9.16
N GLU A 674 -14.78 -24.02 10.23
CA GLU A 674 -15.38 -23.38 11.40
C GLU A 674 -15.61 -21.88 11.14
N GLU A 675 -16.63 -21.29 11.79
CA GLU A 675 -16.94 -19.88 11.64
C GLU A 675 -16.11 -19.05 12.64
N LEU A 676 -15.00 -18.48 12.17
CA LEU A 676 -14.06 -17.68 12.98
C LEU A 676 -13.99 -16.20 12.52
N GLY A 677 -15.04 -15.74 11.83
CA GLY A 677 -15.21 -14.37 11.35
C GLY A 677 -14.51 -14.05 10.01
N GLY A 678 -14.42 -12.76 9.68
CA GLY A 678 -13.84 -12.28 8.41
C GLY A 678 -14.81 -12.23 7.23
N ALA A 679 -14.33 -11.71 6.11
CA ALA A 679 -15.10 -11.52 4.87
C ALA A 679 -15.34 -12.82 4.06
N PHE A 680 -14.58 -13.88 4.33
CA PHE A 680 -14.71 -15.17 3.64
C PHE A 680 -16.07 -15.84 3.92
N ALA A 681 -16.97 -15.82 2.93
CA ALA A 681 -18.36 -16.26 3.08
C ALA A 681 -18.60 -17.76 2.82
N CYS A 682 -17.61 -18.45 2.27
CA CYS A 682 -17.70 -19.82 1.75
C CYS A 682 -17.61 -20.90 2.85
N ARG A 683 -18.29 -20.67 3.98
CA ARG A 683 -18.15 -21.46 5.22
C ARG A 683 -19.00 -22.73 5.24
N ALA A 684 -20.18 -22.67 4.64
CA ALA A 684 -21.15 -23.76 4.64
C ALA A 684 -20.89 -24.83 3.57
N TRP A 685 -19.74 -24.77 2.88
CA TRP A 685 -19.45 -25.68 1.78
C TRP A 685 -18.88 -26.99 2.30
N GLU A 686 -19.52 -28.08 1.89
CA GLU A 686 -19.04 -29.43 2.21
C GLU A 686 -18.00 -29.89 1.19
N LEU A 687 -18.15 -29.45 -0.06
CA LEU A 687 -17.29 -29.76 -1.19
C LEU A 687 -16.95 -28.52 -1.99
N SER A 688 -15.73 -28.47 -2.51
CA SER A 688 -15.28 -27.53 -3.54
C SER A 688 -14.90 -28.30 -4.79
N VAL A 689 -15.44 -27.91 -5.94
CA VAL A 689 -15.14 -28.48 -7.26
C VAL A 689 -14.29 -27.48 -8.02
N VAL A 690 -13.06 -27.86 -8.37
CA VAL A 690 -12.14 -27.02 -9.14
C VAL A 690 -11.99 -27.57 -10.54
N ILE A 691 -12.26 -26.71 -11.53
CA ILE A 691 -12.15 -27.02 -12.96
C ILE A 691 -10.81 -26.49 -13.45
N VAL A 692 -9.96 -27.38 -13.98
CA VAL A 692 -8.64 -27.01 -14.47
C VAL A 692 -8.50 -27.40 -15.95
N ALA A 693 -8.39 -26.38 -16.78
CA ALA A 693 -8.05 -26.49 -18.19
C ALA A 693 -6.59 -26.08 -18.39
N GLU A 694 -5.77 -27.01 -18.86
CA GLU A 694 -4.35 -26.80 -19.15
C GLU A 694 -4.09 -27.10 -20.63
N TRP A 695 -3.10 -26.48 -21.24
CA TRP A 695 -2.69 -26.80 -22.61
C TRP A 695 -1.20 -26.52 -22.78
N ALA A 696 -0.57 -27.28 -23.67
CA ALA A 696 0.84 -27.10 -24.02
C ALA A 696 0.97 -26.26 -25.29
N GLY A 697 1.94 -25.33 -25.29
CA GLY A 697 2.30 -24.50 -26.44
C GLY A 697 1.39 -23.29 -26.67
N GLU A 698 1.70 -22.53 -27.71
CA GLU A 698 0.98 -21.29 -28.11
C GLU A 698 -0.16 -21.58 -29.10
N GLU A 699 -0.70 -22.80 -29.12
CA GLU A 699 -1.75 -23.20 -30.05
C GLU A 699 -3.10 -22.61 -29.62
N GLU A 700 -3.47 -21.49 -30.25
CA GLU A 700 -4.73 -20.76 -30.01
C GLU A 700 -5.98 -21.63 -30.15
N GLU A 701 -5.94 -22.66 -31.00
CA GLU A 701 -7.04 -23.61 -31.19
C GLU A 701 -7.25 -24.48 -29.94
N LYS A 702 -6.19 -25.11 -29.41
CA LYS A 702 -6.25 -25.88 -28.16
C LYS A 702 -6.67 -25.01 -26.97
N ARG A 703 -6.19 -23.77 -26.90
CA ARG A 703 -6.63 -22.80 -25.89
C ARG A 703 -8.15 -22.60 -25.97
N ARG A 704 -8.69 -22.39 -27.17
CA ARG A 704 -10.13 -22.18 -27.38
C ARG A 704 -10.95 -23.41 -27.01
N GLU A 705 -10.51 -24.60 -27.42
CA GLU A 705 -11.18 -25.86 -27.09
C GLU A 705 -11.23 -26.09 -25.58
N ASN A 706 -10.11 -25.90 -24.89
CA ASN A 706 -10.02 -26.18 -23.46
C ASN A 706 -10.77 -25.15 -22.60
N VAL A 707 -10.74 -23.87 -23.01
CA VAL A 707 -11.59 -22.83 -22.39
C VAL A 707 -13.07 -23.15 -22.62
N ALA A 708 -13.47 -23.54 -23.83
CA ALA A 708 -14.87 -23.89 -24.12
C ALA A 708 -15.36 -25.11 -23.32
N TRP A 709 -14.50 -26.11 -23.11
CA TRP A 709 -14.81 -27.24 -22.22
C TRP A 709 -15.03 -26.78 -20.78
N ALA A 710 -14.12 -25.95 -20.25
CA ALA A 710 -14.21 -25.46 -18.88
C ALA A 710 -15.48 -24.62 -18.66
N ASP A 711 -15.79 -23.74 -19.61
CA ASP A 711 -16.99 -22.91 -19.59
C ASP A 711 -18.26 -23.78 -19.67
N SER A 712 -18.29 -24.79 -20.54
CA SER A 712 -19.44 -25.71 -20.65
C SER A 712 -19.67 -26.50 -19.37
N LEU A 713 -18.60 -26.98 -18.72
CA LEU A 713 -18.70 -27.69 -17.44
C LEU A 713 -19.16 -26.76 -16.32
N TRP A 714 -18.64 -25.54 -16.29
CA TRP A 714 -19.05 -24.51 -15.33
C TRP A 714 -20.53 -24.17 -15.47
N GLU A 715 -21.02 -23.96 -16.69
CA GLU A 715 -22.44 -23.71 -16.97
C GLU A 715 -23.34 -24.87 -16.52
N ALA A 716 -22.88 -26.12 -16.70
CA ALA A 716 -23.61 -27.30 -16.25
C ALA A 716 -23.68 -27.44 -14.72
N LEU A 717 -22.63 -27.01 -14.01
CA LEU A 717 -22.58 -27.05 -12.54
C LEU A 717 -23.29 -25.87 -11.88
N GLN A 718 -23.42 -24.74 -12.58
CA GLN A 718 -23.99 -23.50 -12.03
C GLN A 718 -25.33 -23.68 -11.30
N PRO A 719 -26.32 -24.46 -11.78
CA PRO A 719 -27.62 -24.60 -11.12
C PRO A 719 -27.57 -25.30 -9.75
N VAL A 720 -26.51 -26.06 -9.48
CA VAL A 720 -26.32 -26.81 -8.24
C VAL A 720 -25.23 -26.21 -7.35
N THR A 721 -24.55 -25.17 -7.81
CA THR A 721 -23.53 -24.43 -7.06
C THR A 721 -24.16 -23.51 -6.02
N THR A 722 -23.71 -23.62 -4.77
CA THR A 722 -24.20 -22.81 -3.63
C THR A 722 -23.30 -21.63 -3.27
N GLY A 723 -22.13 -21.51 -3.90
CA GLY A 723 -21.21 -20.38 -3.73
C GLY A 723 -19.99 -20.50 -4.65
N LEU A 724 -19.13 -19.46 -4.67
CA LEU A 724 -17.92 -19.43 -5.50
C LEU A 724 -16.68 -19.03 -4.71
N TYR A 725 -15.56 -19.71 -4.89
CA TYR A 725 -14.34 -19.43 -4.14
C TYR A 725 -13.72 -18.13 -4.69
N PRO A 726 -13.41 -17.09 -3.88
CA PRO A 726 -12.98 -15.80 -4.42
C PRO A 726 -11.74 -15.87 -5.32
N VAL A 727 -10.84 -16.84 -5.08
CA VAL A 727 -9.64 -17.05 -5.90
C VAL A 727 -9.95 -17.52 -7.34
N ASP A 728 -11.13 -18.12 -7.56
CA ASP A 728 -11.56 -18.68 -8.84
C ASP A 728 -12.36 -17.67 -9.69
N ILE A 729 -12.58 -16.45 -9.17
CA ILE A 729 -13.17 -15.35 -9.93
C ILE A 729 -12.16 -14.89 -11.00
N ASP A 730 -12.41 -15.27 -12.25
CA ASP A 730 -11.61 -14.80 -13.39
C ASP A 730 -12.40 -13.80 -14.23
N ARG A 731 -12.08 -12.52 -13.99
CA ARG A 731 -12.78 -11.43 -14.66
C ARG A 731 -12.47 -11.27 -16.15
N PHE A 732 -11.36 -11.81 -16.62
CA PHE A 732 -10.90 -11.69 -18.00
C PHE A 732 -11.43 -12.82 -18.87
N VAL A 733 -11.59 -14.00 -18.27
CA VAL A 733 -12.17 -15.16 -18.94
C VAL A 733 -13.70 -15.06 -18.99
N ARG A 734 -14.36 -14.67 -17.89
CA ARG A 734 -15.84 -14.63 -17.81
C ARG A 734 -16.43 -13.25 -17.46
N PRO A 735 -16.20 -12.21 -18.29
CA PRO A 735 -16.65 -10.85 -18.02
C PRO A 735 -18.17 -10.70 -17.81
N ALA A 736 -18.98 -11.60 -18.40
CA ALA A 736 -20.43 -11.54 -18.35
C ALA A 736 -21.05 -12.07 -17.03
N SER A 737 -20.46 -13.09 -16.40
CA SER A 737 -20.95 -13.69 -15.14
C SER A 737 -20.35 -13.05 -13.89
N ASN A 738 -19.27 -12.27 -14.03
CA ASN A 738 -18.52 -11.64 -12.94
C ASN A 738 -19.34 -11.01 -11.79
N GLN A 739 -20.43 -10.29 -12.09
CA GLN A 739 -21.25 -9.68 -11.03
C GLN A 739 -21.98 -10.72 -10.19
N TRP A 740 -22.44 -11.80 -10.85
CA TRP A 740 -23.02 -12.94 -10.16
C TRP A 740 -21.95 -13.70 -9.38
N GLU A 741 -20.78 -13.92 -9.97
CA GLU A 741 -19.65 -14.60 -9.33
C GLU A 741 -19.22 -13.91 -8.03
N VAL A 742 -19.07 -12.58 -8.04
CA VAL A 742 -18.77 -11.77 -6.84
C VAL A 742 -19.87 -11.90 -5.79
N ARG A 743 -21.15 -11.97 -6.19
CA ARG A 743 -22.27 -12.18 -5.25
C ARG A 743 -22.22 -13.57 -4.62
N GLN A 744 -21.94 -14.61 -5.40
CA GLN A 744 -21.81 -15.97 -4.88
C GLN A 744 -20.57 -16.14 -3.99
N ALA A 745 -19.54 -15.33 -4.20
CA ALA A 745 -18.32 -15.41 -3.42
C ALA A 745 -18.40 -14.75 -2.04
N PHE A 746 -19.16 -13.65 -1.93
CA PHE A 746 -19.24 -12.89 -0.67
C PHE A 746 -20.62 -12.93 0.00
N GLY A 747 -21.67 -13.35 -0.69
CA GLY A 747 -23.01 -13.50 -0.11
C GLY A 747 -23.46 -12.25 0.65
N GLU A 748 -23.85 -12.43 1.91
CA GLU A 748 -24.31 -11.36 2.81
C GLU A 748 -23.21 -10.35 3.16
N ASN A 749 -21.93 -10.75 3.13
CA ASN A 749 -20.80 -9.87 3.42
C ASN A 749 -20.56 -8.81 2.33
N LEU A 750 -21.16 -8.98 1.15
CA LEU A 750 -20.94 -8.11 -0.01
C LEU A 750 -21.26 -6.64 0.27
N SER A 751 -22.36 -6.34 0.98
CA SER A 751 -22.77 -4.95 1.27
C SER A 751 -21.74 -4.24 2.15
N LYS A 752 -21.34 -4.89 3.25
CA LYS A 752 -20.35 -4.35 4.19
C LYS A 752 -19.00 -4.14 3.53
N LEU A 753 -18.55 -5.11 2.72
CA LEU A 753 -17.33 -4.96 1.94
C LEU A 753 -17.43 -3.77 0.96
N CYS A 754 -18.61 -3.50 0.40
CA CYS A 754 -18.88 -2.39 -0.53
C CYS A 754 -18.66 -1.03 0.12
N GLU A 755 -19.18 -0.85 1.32
CA GLU A 755 -18.97 0.33 2.15
C GLU A 755 -17.49 0.49 2.52
N LEU A 756 -16.87 -0.59 2.99
CA LEU A 756 -15.44 -0.59 3.34
C LEU A 756 -14.57 -0.19 2.14
N LYS A 757 -14.82 -0.75 0.94
CA LYS A 757 -14.07 -0.43 -0.28
C LYS A 757 -14.19 1.06 -0.64
N GLN A 758 -15.37 1.65 -0.51
CA GLN A 758 -15.57 3.08 -0.78
C GLN A 758 -14.76 3.95 0.19
N HIS A 759 -14.57 3.51 1.43
CA HIS A 759 -13.78 4.20 2.43
C HIS A 759 -12.27 4.06 2.18
N VAL A 760 -11.76 2.82 2.06
CA VAL A 760 -10.32 2.55 2.02
C VAL A 760 -9.68 2.70 0.64
N ASP A 761 -10.47 2.59 -0.43
CA ASP A 761 -10.01 2.76 -1.81
C ASP A 761 -11.09 3.38 -2.73
N PRO A 762 -11.47 4.66 -2.50
CA PRO A 762 -12.50 5.35 -3.27
C PRO A 762 -12.15 5.54 -4.75
N ARG A 763 -10.86 5.44 -5.10
CA ARG A 763 -10.36 5.58 -6.49
C ARG A 763 -10.20 4.23 -7.20
N ASN A 764 -10.53 3.14 -6.51
CA ASN A 764 -10.49 1.79 -7.06
C ASN A 764 -9.11 1.43 -7.67
N ILE A 765 -8.05 1.69 -6.91
CA ILE A 765 -6.66 1.37 -7.25
C ILE A 765 -6.42 -0.14 -7.20
N PHE A 766 -6.90 -0.82 -6.15
CA PHE A 766 -6.72 -2.26 -5.97
C PHE A 766 -7.81 -3.04 -6.68
N GLN A 767 -7.63 -3.30 -7.98
CA GLN A 767 -8.72 -3.77 -8.82
C GLN A 767 -9.05 -5.28 -8.77
N GLY A 768 -8.37 -6.11 -7.97
CA GLY A 768 -8.43 -7.59 -8.00
C GLY A 768 -9.77 -8.17 -8.49
N TYR A 769 -10.80 -8.12 -7.64
CA TYR A 769 -12.23 -8.25 -7.97
C TYR A 769 -12.98 -6.91 -7.83
N SER A 770 -12.29 -5.85 -7.36
CA SER A 770 -12.95 -4.65 -6.86
C SER A 770 -13.56 -3.74 -7.94
N ALA A 771 -13.15 -3.85 -9.20
CA ALA A 771 -13.75 -3.05 -10.27
C ALA A 771 -15.21 -3.45 -10.48
N ILE A 772 -15.49 -4.76 -10.46
CA ILE A 772 -16.85 -5.30 -10.49
C ILE A 772 -17.57 -4.93 -9.20
N PHE A 773 -16.88 -5.11 -8.08
CA PHE A 773 -17.35 -4.76 -6.76
C PHE A 773 -17.84 -3.31 -6.68
N THR A 774 -17.08 -2.34 -7.17
CA THR A 774 -17.43 -0.91 -7.21
C THR A 774 -18.63 -0.64 -8.12
N VAL A 775 -18.72 -1.31 -9.27
CA VAL A 775 -19.91 -1.24 -10.15
C VAL A 775 -21.14 -1.80 -9.44
N VAL A 776 -20.98 -2.87 -8.67
CA VAL A 776 -22.03 -3.43 -7.82
C VAL A 776 -22.42 -2.41 -6.74
N CYS A 777 -21.47 -1.80 -6.03
CA CYS A 777 -21.77 -0.77 -5.03
C CYS A 777 -22.48 0.46 -5.64
N ALA A 778 -22.08 0.92 -6.83
CA ALA A 778 -22.71 2.03 -7.52
C ALA A 778 -24.13 1.71 -8.01
N ARG A 779 -24.41 0.44 -8.32
CA ARG A 779 -25.75 -0.05 -8.70
C ARG A 779 -26.65 -0.32 -7.50
N TYR A 780 -26.10 -0.76 -6.35
CA TYR A 780 -26.87 -1.03 -5.12
C TYR A 780 -27.54 0.22 -4.52
N GLY A 781 -27.18 1.44 -4.97
CA GLY A 781 -27.94 2.66 -4.69
C GLY A 781 -29.27 2.81 -5.47
N ARG A 782 -29.64 1.83 -6.32
CA ARG A 782 -30.96 1.70 -6.95
C ARG A 782 -31.34 0.22 -7.00
N ASP A 783 -32.46 -0.15 -6.40
CA ASP A 783 -33.00 -1.52 -6.38
C ASP A 783 -32.82 -2.23 -7.73
N LEU A 784 -32.13 -3.37 -7.71
CA LEU A 784 -31.97 -4.22 -8.89
C LEU A 784 -32.44 -5.65 -8.59
N ASP A 785 -33.69 -5.88 -8.95
CA ASP A 785 -34.31 -7.18 -9.15
C ASP A 785 -33.74 -7.80 -10.45
N PHE A 786 -32.68 -8.61 -10.32
CA PHE A 786 -32.15 -9.38 -11.45
C PHE A 786 -32.80 -10.75 -11.48
N ARG A 787 -33.92 -10.86 -12.19
CA ARG A 787 -34.31 -12.14 -12.79
C ARG A 787 -33.28 -12.44 -13.88
N ILE A 788 -32.47 -13.47 -13.66
CA ILE A 788 -31.70 -14.11 -14.73
C ILE A 788 -32.73 -14.45 -15.82
N LYS A 789 -32.66 -13.76 -16.98
CA LYS A 789 -33.34 -14.28 -18.16
C LYS A 789 -32.63 -15.60 -18.48
N PRO A 790 -33.34 -16.74 -18.48
CA PRO A 790 -32.72 -17.98 -18.93
C PRO A 790 -32.20 -17.73 -20.34
N TRP A 791 -30.92 -18.06 -20.56
CA TRP A 791 -30.29 -18.03 -21.87
C TRP A 791 -30.78 -19.24 -22.70
N VAL A 792 -32.10 -19.36 -22.81
CA VAL A 792 -32.77 -20.26 -23.75
C VAL A 792 -33.67 -19.39 -24.61
N SER A 793 -33.07 -18.86 -25.67
CA SER A 793 -33.75 -18.80 -26.96
C SER A 793 -32.78 -18.33 -28.05
N ARG A 794 -32.34 -19.26 -28.92
CA ARG A 794 -32.59 -19.26 -30.38
C ARG A 794 -31.49 -20.02 -31.14
N PRO A 795 -31.85 -20.58 -32.31
CA PRO A 795 -32.78 -21.68 -32.55
C PRO A 795 -32.13 -23.05 -32.39
#